data_AF-A0A954PV42-F1
#
_entry.id   AF-A0A954PV42-F1
#
_cell.length_a   1.000
_cell.length_b   1.000
_cell.length_c   1.000
_cell.angle_alpha   90.00
_cell.angle_beta   90.00
_cell.angle_gamma   90.00
#
_symmetry.space_group_name_H-M   'P 1'
#
loop_
_entity.id
_entity.type
_entity.pdbx_description
1 polymer ?
#
loop_
_entity_poly.entity_id
_entity_poly.type
_entity_poly.pdbx_seq_one_letter_code
_entity_poly.pdbx_strand_id
1 'polypeptide(L)'
;MARRRRSYGTRKKRRQIVEQLESRQLLAGDWNDQRAELINEIDKLSTFADHVESASSLSQPLAVFGNSFNDRLDFSTALSSEFVTPLKTFLQDAGRATDAQSVVDYLKNELPGDVVVSVSTSAFGDERVFDTTLYLTSTVDYEPQLDPAAATAGLTFDSTQSAAEFGVTLDLRFGSDTADDFFAMIRRMDFSVVDAAEVRATDATPDFSSIDRDIPFTLLVNESTSISATLPANTAGNVTPLVNRLNTAIRQPLIDAGFAGAIEAVDSGGRLAFRSFSPSVQKLELSGTGELALLGFATQTTSAKSFAPDVEYGLVSLESVGGGISIGGELDVRANSGTDDRFSSAELIGNPELSVSSHGFVRMALDVRPSTDTLFGGMPVINATSGTLFRGQGVSVSLQSFEPVQVLHDQATETLRQGFAAITQFGSRLETETLLANEMPALDATFAESAGVETVLREKLQSKLETLLQTNSHPTWDEVADALQTDGMTVTRTSSRDQLLLNVNVKSDPAVKSHRLVLRDDVMSAGLTATNELPLVDLNSMTDWQLQIDIDRRRTASPLDAFSVTFDQIMNRFTTNDSVNFEANVGFLGVSVDGTVNVDATLQHRIAQAGEAVSAGRLLSDSMASLISTETLGDFDASLGLTGTIGGVTLTDGSVVIDLAGGEVFDGQSQLQLALIPAGGLADFANLSAEEMASGIQQLAGWLGDFAEEKLGGRIPLAESLHYADIVKLQSVFEELVVSKLVGGDDRLAFSNAQELDALDFGPSAGISNPAYDAATKTLTFDVEFNKAVSIGKGDDLEFNFGVGDFVGFTTQGEVTLTPTVNGRFRLGIDMRPLGAGDAATTISGTTTLAALGIETAPGSDVRISLRDGSVFEVDFDGAVDLDDVITRLENASPTLANGSAALDVSLRDENSITVGLQLTDRSEDTGSEFTVRA
;
A
#
# COMPACT_ATOMS: atom_id res chain seq x y z
N MET A 1 -103.33 46.54 13.68
CA MET A 1 -102.45 46.23 14.82
C MET A 1 -101.14 46.99 14.64
N ALA A 2 -100.86 47.98 15.50
CA ALA A 2 -99.64 48.79 15.46
C ALA A 2 -98.96 48.72 16.82
N ARG A 3 -97.67 48.32 16.87
CA ARG A 3 -96.84 48.37 18.09
C ARG A 3 -95.55 49.12 17.78
N ARG A 4 -95.34 50.20 18.54
CA ARG A 4 -94.19 51.12 18.53
C ARG A 4 -92.95 50.45 19.15
N ARG A 5 -91.82 50.44 18.44
CA ARG A 5 -90.47 50.27 19.02
C ARG A 5 -89.94 51.63 19.46
N ARG A 6 -89.54 51.76 20.73
CA ARG A 6 -88.84 52.95 21.26
C ARG A 6 -87.33 52.70 21.31
N SER A 7 -86.61 53.73 20.87
CA SER A 7 -85.16 53.89 20.77
C SER A 7 -84.43 53.69 22.12
N TYR A 8 -83.55 52.68 22.19
CA TYR A 8 -82.56 52.48 23.28
C TYR A 8 -81.10 52.81 22.86
N GLY A 9 -80.87 53.24 21.61
CA GLY A 9 -79.51 53.40 21.05
C GLY A 9 -78.76 54.68 21.43
N THR A 10 -79.45 55.73 21.89
CA THR A 10 -78.84 57.07 22.08
C THR A 10 -78.17 57.29 23.44
N ARG A 11 -78.57 56.57 24.50
CA ARG A 11 -77.91 56.68 25.83
C ARG A 11 -76.57 55.95 25.91
N LYS A 12 -76.44 54.78 25.27
CA LYS A 12 -75.18 54.02 25.25
C LYS A 12 -74.10 54.75 24.43
N LYS A 13 -74.49 55.35 23.29
CA LYS A 13 -73.61 56.21 22.50
C LYS A 13 -73.19 57.49 23.24
N ARG A 14 -74.10 58.16 23.96
CA ARG A 14 -73.72 59.34 24.77
C ARG A 14 -72.81 58.97 25.93
N ARG A 15 -73.04 57.85 26.61
CA ARG A 15 -72.16 57.38 27.70
C ARG A 15 -70.77 57.01 27.19
N GLN A 16 -70.67 56.30 26.07
CA GLN A 16 -69.37 56.02 25.42
C GLN A 16 -68.67 57.30 24.96
N ILE A 17 -69.39 58.28 24.43
CA ILE A 17 -68.80 59.56 24.00
C ILE A 17 -68.37 60.40 25.21
N VAL A 18 -69.11 60.38 26.33
CA VAL A 18 -68.72 61.08 27.58
C VAL A 18 -67.55 60.38 28.27
N GLU A 19 -67.55 59.05 28.38
CA GLU A 19 -66.40 58.28 28.89
C GLU A 19 -65.14 58.48 28.01
N GLN A 20 -65.30 58.62 26.69
CA GLN A 20 -64.22 58.99 25.76
C GLN A 20 -63.77 60.46 25.86
N LEU A 21 -64.63 61.37 26.32
CA LEU A 21 -64.29 62.79 26.50
C LEU A 21 -63.69 63.07 27.89
N GLU A 22 -64.16 62.39 28.94
CA GLU A 22 -63.61 62.47 30.30
C GLU A 22 -62.23 61.83 30.39
N SER A 23 -62.03 60.66 29.74
CA SER A 23 -60.69 60.07 29.59
C SER A 23 -59.74 61.01 28.84
N ARG A 24 -60.19 61.67 27.77
CA ARG A 24 -59.38 62.67 27.04
C ARG A 24 -59.06 63.92 27.86
N GLN A 25 -59.92 64.33 28.79
CA GLN A 25 -59.64 65.49 29.66
C GLN A 25 -58.67 65.15 30.80
N LEU A 26 -58.75 63.95 31.38
CA LEU A 26 -57.81 63.48 32.41
C LEU A 26 -56.38 63.28 31.85
N LEU A 27 -56.27 62.92 30.56
CA LEU A 27 -55.00 62.73 29.86
C LEU A 27 -54.30 64.04 29.47
N ALA A 28 -54.99 65.19 29.52
CA ALA A 28 -54.50 66.50 29.06
C ALA A 28 -53.91 67.41 30.16
N GLY A 29 -53.89 66.97 31.43
CA GLY A 29 -53.27 67.72 32.52
C GLY A 29 -51.75 67.71 32.41
N ASP A 30 -51.06 68.83 32.68
CA ASP A 30 -49.60 68.98 32.59
C ASP A 30 -48.86 67.96 33.48
N TRP A 31 -47.92 67.20 32.89
CA TRP A 31 -47.14 66.13 33.56
C TRP A 31 -45.74 66.58 34.01
N ASN A 32 -45.42 67.88 33.91
CA ASN A 32 -44.05 68.36 34.13
C ASN A 32 -43.43 67.94 35.47
N ASP A 33 -44.22 67.88 36.56
CA ASP A 33 -43.72 67.49 37.89
C ASP A 33 -43.56 65.96 38.06
N GLN A 34 -44.43 65.17 37.43
CA GLN A 34 -44.45 63.69 37.50
C GLN A 34 -43.45 63.03 36.53
N ARG A 35 -43.00 63.77 35.52
CA ARG A 35 -42.09 63.32 34.47
C ARG A 35 -40.72 62.88 34.99
N ALA A 36 -40.13 63.64 35.92
CA ALA A 36 -38.82 63.32 36.48
C ALA A 36 -38.87 62.02 37.30
N GLU A 37 -39.97 61.80 38.01
CA GLU A 37 -40.25 60.57 38.76
C GLU A 37 -40.45 59.40 37.81
N LEU A 38 -41.33 59.53 36.80
CA LEU A 38 -41.52 58.49 35.78
C LEU A 38 -40.21 58.07 35.09
N ILE A 39 -39.32 59.02 34.78
CA ILE A 39 -37.99 58.74 34.22
C ILE A 39 -37.13 57.91 35.19
N ASN A 40 -37.06 58.32 36.46
CA ASN A 40 -36.26 57.65 37.48
C ASN A 40 -36.77 56.23 37.76
N GLU A 41 -38.07 56.01 37.56
CA GLU A 41 -38.71 54.74 37.82
C GLU A 41 -38.65 53.78 36.63
N ILE A 42 -38.75 54.29 35.40
CA ILE A 42 -38.46 53.53 34.17
C ILE A 42 -37.01 52.99 34.19
N ASP A 43 -36.05 53.73 34.73
CA ASP A 43 -34.66 53.25 34.90
C ASP A 43 -34.58 51.96 35.73
N LYS A 44 -35.48 51.77 36.71
CA LYS A 44 -35.49 50.58 37.59
C LYS A 44 -35.92 49.31 36.86
N LEU A 45 -36.59 49.42 35.71
CA LEU A 45 -36.86 48.27 34.84
C LEU A 45 -35.57 47.64 34.32
N SER A 46 -34.47 48.41 34.19
CA SER A 46 -33.16 47.87 33.82
C SER A 46 -32.61 46.98 34.94
N THR A 47 -32.68 47.43 36.20
CA THR A 47 -32.26 46.62 37.37
C THR A 47 -33.10 45.36 37.51
N PHE A 48 -34.40 45.44 37.24
CA PHE A 48 -35.24 44.26 37.22
C PHE A 48 -34.85 43.30 36.09
N ALA A 49 -34.47 43.80 34.91
CA ALA A 49 -33.99 42.96 33.81
C ALA A 49 -32.69 42.24 34.18
N ASP A 50 -31.76 42.91 34.88
CA ASP A 50 -30.55 42.26 35.43
C ASP A 50 -30.91 41.10 36.38
N HIS A 51 -31.95 41.29 37.21
CA HIS A 51 -32.41 40.25 38.15
C HIS A 51 -33.03 39.06 37.41
N VAL A 52 -33.78 39.33 36.34
CA VAL A 52 -34.35 38.29 35.46
C VAL A 52 -33.23 37.51 34.78
N GLU A 53 -32.23 38.16 34.20
CA GLU A 53 -31.08 37.47 33.62
C GLU A 53 -30.32 36.63 34.64
N SER A 54 -30.23 37.06 35.89
CA SER A 54 -29.59 36.27 36.94
C SER A 54 -30.33 34.96 37.30
N ALA A 55 -31.56 34.76 36.80
CA ALA A 55 -32.33 33.55 37.06
C ALA A 55 -31.62 32.32 36.48
N SER A 56 -31.32 31.35 37.34
CA SER A 56 -30.54 30.14 36.99
C SER A 56 -31.15 29.28 35.88
N SER A 57 -32.42 29.48 35.54
CA SER A 57 -33.09 28.79 34.42
C SER A 57 -32.77 29.41 33.06
N LEU A 58 -32.46 30.72 33.01
CA LEU A 58 -32.09 31.43 31.78
C LEU A 58 -30.58 31.30 31.46
N SER A 59 -29.77 31.04 32.49
CA SER A 59 -28.32 30.78 32.37
C SER A 59 -27.97 29.31 32.15
N GLN A 60 -28.95 28.41 32.08
CA GLN A 60 -28.70 27.01 31.74
C GLN A 60 -28.51 26.84 30.22
N PRO A 61 -27.53 26.03 29.77
CA PRO A 61 -27.41 25.69 28.36
C PRO A 61 -28.71 25.07 27.84
N LEU A 62 -29.20 25.61 26.74
CA LEU A 62 -30.34 25.03 26.03
C LEU A 62 -29.88 23.80 25.26
N ALA A 63 -30.70 22.75 25.24
CA ALA A 63 -30.48 21.60 24.38
C ALA A 63 -30.34 22.07 22.93
N VAL A 64 -29.43 21.47 22.15
CA VAL A 64 -29.04 21.87 20.78
C VAL A 64 -28.11 23.07 20.69
N PHE A 65 -28.30 24.13 21.47
CA PHE A 65 -27.54 25.38 21.28
C PHE A 65 -26.17 25.38 21.97
N GLY A 66 -25.97 24.52 22.98
CA GLY A 66 -24.77 24.48 23.83
C GLY A 66 -24.56 25.73 24.70
N ASN A 67 -25.32 26.80 24.46
CA ASN A 67 -25.29 28.09 25.13
C ASN A 67 -26.62 28.34 25.83
N SER A 68 -26.62 29.26 26.80
CA SER A 68 -27.81 29.65 27.54
C SER A 68 -28.66 30.67 26.78
N PHE A 69 -29.90 30.90 27.24
CA PHE A 69 -30.77 31.91 26.65
C PHE A 69 -30.15 33.33 26.81
N ASN A 70 -29.54 33.58 27.97
CA ASN A 70 -28.89 34.86 28.28
C ASN A 70 -27.69 35.16 27.38
N ASP A 71 -26.94 34.15 26.96
CA ASP A 71 -25.78 34.35 26.07
C ASP A 71 -26.20 34.91 24.69
N ARG A 72 -27.49 34.83 24.33
CA ARG A 72 -27.98 35.07 22.97
C ARG A 72 -28.98 36.23 22.83
N LEU A 73 -29.81 36.50 23.84
CA LEU A 73 -30.75 37.64 23.79
C LEU A 73 -30.27 38.87 24.59
N ASP A 74 -29.41 38.71 25.60
CA ASP A 74 -29.01 39.78 26.54
C ASP A 74 -30.21 40.69 26.89
N PHE A 75 -31.19 40.10 27.58
CA PHE A 75 -32.49 40.72 27.87
C PHE A 75 -32.36 42.08 28.55
N SER A 76 -31.39 42.25 29.45
CA SER A 76 -31.12 43.52 30.11
C SER A 76 -30.67 44.57 29.10
N THR A 77 -29.70 44.23 28.24
CA THR A 77 -29.26 45.14 27.18
C THR A 77 -30.40 45.45 26.21
N ALA A 78 -31.14 44.45 25.74
CA ALA A 78 -32.24 44.63 24.79
C ALA A 78 -33.38 45.49 25.37
N LEU A 79 -33.81 45.22 26.61
CA LEU A 79 -34.84 46.05 27.27
C LEU A 79 -34.32 47.47 27.48
N SER A 80 -33.04 47.62 27.84
CA SER A 80 -32.43 48.92 28.10
C SER A 80 -32.24 49.76 26.84
N SER A 81 -31.70 49.18 25.77
CA SER A 81 -31.39 49.87 24.51
C SER A 81 -32.63 50.14 23.67
N GLU A 82 -33.57 49.19 23.63
CA GLU A 82 -34.71 49.24 22.72
C GLU A 82 -35.96 49.87 23.35
N PHE A 83 -36.09 49.84 24.68
CA PHE A 83 -37.28 50.36 25.39
C PHE A 83 -36.97 51.45 26.41
N VAL A 84 -36.14 51.16 27.44
CA VAL A 84 -35.92 52.09 28.57
C VAL A 84 -35.24 53.38 28.11
N THR A 85 -34.11 53.27 27.41
CA THR A 85 -33.31 54.43 26.97
C THR A 85 -34.06 55.30 25.95
N PRO A 86 -34.72 54.74 24.92
CA PRO A 86 -35.51 55.53 23.98
C PRO A 86 -36.69 56.23 24.67
N LEU A 87 -37.45 55.50 25.51
CA LEU A 87 -38.59 56.08 26.23
C LEU A 87 -38.13 57.19 27.18
N LYS A 88 -37.02 57.00 27.90
CA LYS A 88 -36.41 58.03 28.75
C LYS A 88 -36.00 59.25 27.95
N THR A 89 -35.36 59.06 26.80
CA THR A 89 -34.92 60.17 25.93
C THR A 89 -36.12 60.98 25.43
N PHE A 90 -37.18 60.30 25.00
CA PHE A 90 -38.45 60.94 24.62
C PHE A 90 -39.08 61.68 25.79
N LEU A 91 -39.16 61.02 26.95
CA LEU A 91 -39.64 61.62 28.19
C LEU A 91 -38.70 62.69 28.72
N GLN A 92 -37.50 62.93 28.21
CA GLN A 92 -36.64 64.06 28.59
C GLN A 92 -36.79 65.28 27.65
N ASP A 93 -37.32 65.08 26.44
CA ASP A 93 -37.58 66.16 25.49
C ASP A 93 -38.84 66.96 25.87
N ALA A 94 -38.63 68.12 26.49
CA ALA A 94 -39.71 68.95 27.03
C ALA A 94 -40.71 69.44 25.97
N GLY A 95 -40.33 69.43 24.68
CA GLY A 95 -41.21 69.82 23.58
C GLY A 95 -42.08 68.70 23.01
N ARG A 96 -41.84 67.44 23.38
CA ARG A 96 -42.47 66.27 22.72
C ARG A 96 -43.38 65.45 23.62
N ALA A 97 -43.04 65.27 24.90
CA ALA A 97 -43.83 64.51 25.85
C ALA A 97 -44.78 65.42 26.66
N THR A 98 -45.74 66.07 25.99
CA THR A 98 -46.62 67.08 26.63
C THR A 98 -47.87 66.51 27.29
N ASP A 99 -48.29 65.29 26.90
CA ASP A 99 -49.45 64.59 27.46
C ASP A 99 -49.29 63.07 27.34
N ALA A 100 -50.22 62.33 27.94
CA ALA A 100 -50.21 60.86 27.92
C ALA A 100 -50.43 60.28 26.51
N GLN A 101 -51.12 61.01 25.64
CA GLN A 101 -51.34 60.57 24.26
C GLN A 101 -50.03 60.61 23.47
N SER A 102 -49.19 61.61 23.73
CA SER A 102 -47.86 61.75 23.13
C SER A 102 -46.96 60.56 23.49
N VAL A 103 -47.06 60.04 24.71
CA VAL A 103 -46.35 58.82 25.14
C VAL A 103 -46.87 57.58 24.40
N VAL A 104 -48.20 57.43 24.24
CA VAL A 104 -48.79 56.34 23.47
C VAL A 104 -48.39 56.39 22.00
N ASP A 105 -48.38 57.59 21.40
CA ASP A 105 -48.04 57.80 20.00
C ASP A 105 -46.54 57.51 19.77
N TYR A 106 -45.68 57.88 20.71
CA TYR A 106 -44.27 57.51 20.71
C TYR A 106 -44.08 55.99 20.77
N LEU A 107 -44.68 55.34 21.78
CA LEU A 107 -44.56 53.89 21.97
C LEU A 107 -45.10 53.08 20.77
N LYS A 108 -46.09 53.60 20.02
CA LYS A 108 -46.65 52.93 18.84
C LYS A 108 -45.88 53.13 17.55
N ASN A 109 -45.25 54.29 17.37
CA ASN A 109 -44.79 54.73 16.05
C ASN A 109 -43.29 55.06 15.99
N GLU A 110 -42.63 55.22 17.13
CA GLU A 110 -41.26 55.75 17.17
C GLU A 110 -40.25 54.84 17.88
N LEU A 111 -40.69 53.74 18.49
CA LEU A 111 -39.77 52.72 18.96
C LEU A 111 -39.11 51.99 17.76
N PRO A 112 -37.88 51.45 17.94
CA PRO A 112 -37.22 50.64 16.92
C PRO A 112 -38.12 49.55 16.37
N GLY A 113 -38.04 49.28 15.06
CA GLY A 113 -38.99 48.40 14.36
C GLY A 113 -39.05 46.96 14.86
N ASP A 114 -38.04 46.54 15.61
CA ASP A 114 -37.92 45.20 16.20
C ASP A 114 -38.66 45.08 17.55
N VAL A 115 -39.14 46.20 18.11
CA VAL A 115 -40.00 46.25 19.31
C VAL A 115 -41.43 46.49 18.89
N VAL A 116 -42.21 45.42 18.77
CA VAL A 116 -43.66 45.55 18.53
C VAL A 116 -44.33 45.90 19.85
N VAL A 117 -45.10 47.00 19.87
CA VAL A 117 -45.79 47.44 21.09
C VAL A 117 -47.29 47.58 20.88
N SER A 118 -48.07 46.78 21.61
CA SER A 118 -49.49 47.09 21.81
C SER A 118 -49.64 47.96 23.05
N VAL A 119 -49.96 49.25 22.84
CA VAL A 119 -50.25 50.18 23.94
C VAL A 119 -51.73 50.52 24.01
N SER A 120 -52.30 50.36 25.20
CA SER A 120 -53.56 51.00 25.58
C SER A 120 -53.36 51.85 26.83
N THR A 121 -53.90 53.06 26.82
CA THR A 121 -54.04 53.86 28.02
C THR A 121 -55.41 53.65 28.64
N SER A 122 -55.42 53.49 29.95
CA SER A 122 -56.64 53.51 30.74
C SER A 122 -56.46 54.48 31.90
N ALA A 123 -57.45 55.36 32.11
CA ALA A 123 -57.54 56.15 33.33
C ALA A 123 -58.47 55.39 34.30
N PHE A 124 -57.94 54.95 35.43
CA PHE A 124 -58.71 54.33 36.50
C PHE A 124 -58.75 55.28 37.70
N GLY A 125 -59.75 56.16 37.76
CA GLY A 125 -59.77 57.24 38.75
C GLY A 125 -58.71 58.29 38.39
N ASP A 126 -57.84 58.62 39.35
CA ASP A 126 -56.71 59.53 39.14
C ASP A 126 -55.43 58.79 38.69
N GLU A 127 -55.48 57.45 38.57
CA GLU A 127 -54.35 56.65 38.07
C GLU A 127 -54.18 56.80 36.57
N ARG A 128 -52.93 56.99 36.16
CA ARG A 128 -52.53 57.08 34.76
C ARG A 128 -51.74 55.82 34.41
N VAL A 129 -52.40 54.92 33.68
CA VAL A 129 -51.87 53.56 33.45
C VAL A 129 -51.61 53.33 31.96
N PHE A 130 -50.42 52.83 31.67
CA PHE A 130 -49.98 52.37 30.36
C PHE A 130 -49.90 50.84 30.39
N ASP A 131 -50.85 50.18 29.71
CA ASP A 131 -50.76 48.74 29.42
C ASP A 131 -49.95 48.57 28.13
N THR A 132 -48.81 47.91 28.24
CA THR A 132 -47.78 47.81 27.19
C THR A 132 -47.34 46.36 27.07
N THR A 133 -47.55 45.74 25.91
CA THR A 133 -46.93 44.45 25.59
C THR A 133 -45.74 44.70 24.70
N LEU A 134 -44.55 44.29 25.15
CA LEU A 134 -43.29 44.40 24.42
C LEU A 134 -42.93 43.04 23.85
N TYR A 135 -42.57 43.01 22.57
CA TYR A 135 -41.96 41.86 21.93
C TYR A 135 -40.51 42.23 21.60
N LEU A 136 -39.57 41.57 22.26
CA LEU A 136 -38.14 41.67 21.94
C LEU A 136 -37.75 40.40 21.23
N THR A 137 -37.10 40.48 20.07
CA THR A 137 -36.66 39.30 19.32
C THR A 137 -35.20 39.43 18.94
N SER A 138 -34.48 38.32 18.93
CA SER A 138 -33.12 38.21 18.40
C SER A 138 -33.01 36.92 17.60
N THR A 139 -32.54 37.02 16.37
CA THR A 139 -32.23 35.85 15.54
C THR A 139 -30.77 35.50 15.71
N VAL A 140 -30.50 34.24 16.03
CA VAL A 140 -29.15 33.78 16.36
C VAL A 140 -28.80 32.53 15.60
N ASP A 141 -27.68 32.60 14.88
CA ASP A 141 -27.06 31.45 14.24
C ASP A 141 -26.50 30.48 15.29
N TYR A 142 -26.72 29.19 15.09
CA TYR A 142 -26.30 28.14 16.03
C TYR A 142 -25.83 26.87 15.32
N GLU A 143 -25.00 26.09 16.01
CA GLU A 143 -24.60 24.76 15.57
C GLU A 143 -25.28 23.72 16.46
N PRO A 144 -26.11 22.81 15.90
CA PRO A 144 -26.75 21.77 16.68
C PRO A 144 -25.74 20.87 17.40
N GLN A 145 -25.65 20.96 18.72
CA GLN A 145 -24.92 19.99 19.53
C GLN A 145 -25.74 18.70 19.65
N LEU A 146 -25.41 17.73 18.79
CA LEU A 146 -25.96 16.39 18.84
C LEU A 146 -25.07 15.45 19.66
N ASP A 147 -25.68 14.39 20.21
CA ASP A 147 -24.94 13.27 20.81
C ASP A 147 -23.94 12.67 19.80
N PRO A 148 -22.74 12.20 20.22
CA PRO A 148 -21.80 11.41 19.40
C PRO A 148 -22.43 10.37 18.47
N ALA A 149 -23.57 9.79 18.82
CA ALA A 149 -24.32 8.88 17.94
C ALA A 149 -24.70 9.50 16.57
N ALA A 150 -24.82 10.83 16.48
CA ALA A 150 -25.05 11.57 15.25
C ALA A 150 -23.83 11.55 14.31
N ALA A 151 -22.62 11.62 14.87
CA ALA A 151 -21.38 11.58 14.10
C ALA A 151 -21.20 10.21 13.42
N THR A 152 -21.56 9.12 14.12
CA THR A 152 -21.63 7.77 13.52
C THR A 152 -22.67 7.62 12.41
N ALA A 153 -23.60 8.56 12.28
CA ALA A 153 -24.57 8.58 11.19
C ALA A 153 -24.13 9.45 10.00
N GLY A 154 -22.92 10.01 10.03
CA GLY A 154 -22.41 10.90 8.99
C GLY A 154 -23.09 12.27 8.96
N LEU A 155 -23.78 12.67 10.04
CA LEU A 155 -24.50 13.94 10.08
C LEU A 155 -23.52 15.08 10.38
N THR A 156 -23.27 15.93 9.39
CA THR A 156 -22.59 17.21 9.55
C THR A 156 -23.60 18.35 9.38
N PHE A 157 -23.49 19.40 10.20
CA PHE A 157 -24.37 20.57 10.18
C PHE A 157 -23.56 21.82 9.87
N ASP A 158 -24.06 22.63 8.94
CA ASP A 158 -23.51 23.96 8.69
C ASP A 158 -24.14 24.97 9.66
N SER A 159 -23.32 25.53 10.54
CA SER A 159 -23.72 26.51 11.53
C SER A 159 -24.18 27.84 10.92
N THR A 160 -23.88 28.11 9.64
CA THR A 160 -24.29 29.34 8.93
C THR A 160 -25.73 29.30 8.43
N GLN A 161 -26.41 28.16 8.56
CA GLN A 161 -27.76 27.94 8.00
C GLN A 161 -28.85 27.71 9.05
N SER A 162 -28.45 27.57 10.31
CA SER A 162 -29.36 27.25 11.41
C SER A 162 -29.51 28.49 12.27
N ALA A 163 -30.69 29.11 12.25
CA ALA A 163 -30.99 30.32 13.00
C ALA A 163 -32.24 30.11 13.86
N ALA A 164 -32.15 30.42 15.15
CA ALA A 164 -33.30 30.40 16.03
C ALA A 164 -33.69 31.82 16.43
N GLU A 165 -34.99 32.08 16.51
CA GLU A 165 -35.54 33.31 17.05
C GLU A 165 -35.75 33.15 18.55
N PHE A 166 -35.00 33.94 19.32
CA PHE A 166 -35.15 34.12 20.74
C PHE A 166 -36.08 35.30 20.95
N GLY A 167 -37.29 35.04 21.44
CA GLY A 167 -38.30 36.05 21.70
C GLY A 167 -38.55 36.24 23.18
N VAL A 168 -38.77 37.47 23.62
CA VAL A 168 -39.36 37.79 24.93
C VAL A 168 -40.63 38.59 24.72
N THR A 169 -41.73 38.05 25.24
CA THR A 169 -42.99 38.79 25.37
C THR A 169 -43.12 39.29 26.80
N LEU A 170 -43.11 40.60 26.99
CA LEU A 170 -43.26 41.24 28.30
C LEU A 170 -44.58 42.02 28.35
N ASP A 171 -45.55 41.53 29.11
CA ASP A 171 -46.80 42.24 29.42
C ASP A 171 -46.57 43.13 30.65
N LEU A 172 -46.23 44.38 30.36
CA LEU A 172 -45.88 45.42 31.32
C LEU A 172 -47.03 46.42 31.46
N ARG A 173 -47.49 46.61 32.68
CA ARG A 173 -48.34 47.73 33.05
C ARG A 173 -47.55 48.68 33.93
N PHE A 174 -47.43 49.94 33.57
CA PHE A 174 -46.78 50.94 34.40
C PHE A 174 -47.55 52.24 34.47
N GLY A 175 -47.32 53.04 35.50
CA GLY A 175 -48.06 54.26 35.72
C GLY A 175 -47.74 54.92 37.04
N SER A 176 -48.46 56.00 37.33
CA SER A 176 -48.48 56.65 38.64
C SER A 176 -49.88 56.49 39.25
N ASP A 177 -49.92 56.22 40.55
CA ASP A 177 -51.19 56.12 41.29
C ASP A 177 -51.63 57.45 41.91
N THR A 178 -52.68 57.42 42.73
CA THR A 178 -53.28 58.61 43.37
C THR A 178 -52.43 59.26 44.46
N ALA A 179 -51.36 58.60 44.92
CA ALA A 179 -50.40 59.11 45.88
C ALA A 179 -49.14 59.68 45.20
N ASP A 180 -49.16 59.79 43.86
CA ASP A 180 -48.00 60.05 43.00
C ASP A 180 -46.94 58.94 43.05
N ASP A 181 -47.24 57.77 43.63
CA ASP A 181 -46.31 56.65 43.66
C ASP A 181 -46.32 55.94 42.30
N PHE A 182 -45.14 55.74 41.73
CA PHE A 182 -44.98 54.93 40.54
C PHE A 182 -45.16 53.44 40.87
N PHE A 183 -45.74 52.71 39.93
CA PHE A 183 -45.75 51.25 39.97
C PHE A 183 -45.46 50.65 38.60
N ALA A 184 -44.86 49.46 38.63
CA ALA A 184 -44.80 48.56 37.48
C ALA A 184 -45.42 47.21 37.87
N MET A 185 -46.30 46.69 37.04
CA MET A 185 -46.92 45.38 37.17
C MET A 185 -46.48 44.56 35.97
N ILE A 186 -45.75 43.48 36.23
CA ILE A 186 -45.33 42.54 35.20
C ILE A 186 -46.30 41.39 35.26
N ARG A 187 -47.26 41.38 34.34
CA ARG A 187 -48.34 40.41 34.33
C ARG A 187 -47.88 39.06 33.82
N ARG A 188 -47.01 39.09 32.83
CA ARG A 188 -46.52 37.92 32.12
C ARG A 188 -45.19 38.25 31.46
N MET A 189 -44.24 37.32 31.58
CA MET A 189 -42.99 37.36 30.85
C MET A 189 -42.76 35.97 30.27
N ASP A 190 -42.90 35.86 28.94
CA ASP A 190 -42.68 34.62 28.22
C ASP A 190 -41.38 34.74 27.44
N PHE A 191 -40.42 33.87 27.73
CA PHE A 191 -39.29 33.65 26.84
C PHE A 191 -39.64 32.53 25.89
N SER A 192 -39.42 32.74 24.61
CA SER A 192 -39.68 31.78 23.56
C SER A 192 -38.41 31.55 22.76
N VAL A 193 -38.18 30.29 22.40
CA VAL A 193 -37.20 29.93 21.38
C VAL A 193 -37.97 29.18 20.32
N VAL A 194 -38.07 29.79 19.14
CA VAL A 194 -38.70 29.19 17.99
C VAL A 194 -37.65 29.09 16.91
N ASP A 195 -37.54 27.93 16.29
CA ASP A 195 -36.67 27.78 15.13
C ASP A 195 -37.14 28.73 14.01
N ALA A 196 -36.24 29.58 13.53
CA ALA A 196 -36.52 30.50 12.43
C ALA A 196 -36.09 29.90 11.09
N ALA A 197 -35.28 28.83 11.08
CA ALA A 197 -34.69 28.27 9.88
C ALA A 197 -34.68 26.73 9.86
N GLU A 198 -35.08 26.16 8.73
CA GLU A 198 -35.02 24.72 8.47
C GLU A 198 -33.56 24.24 8.53
N VAL A 199 -33.17 23.58 9.62
CA VAL A 199 -31.84 22.95 9.72
C VAL A 199 -31.70 21.84 8.68
N ARG A 200 -30.74 22.00 7.76
CA ARG A 200 -30.45 21.03 6.70
C ARG A 200 -29.06 20.45 6.93
N ALA A 201 -28.98 19.12 7.00
CA ALA A 201 -27.70 18.42 6.86
C ALA A 201 -27.18 18.73 5.44
N THR A 202 -26.00 19.32 5.38
CA THR A 202 -25.31 19.56 4.12
C THR A 202 -23.90 19.02 4.30
N ASP A 203 -23.46 18.15 3.39
CA ASP A 203 -22.04 17.85 3.27
C ASP A 203 -21.26 19.16 3.25
N ALA A 204 -20.11 19.15 3.93
CA ALA A 204 -19.17 20.26 3.95
C ALA A 204 -18.97 20.74 2.51
N THR A 205 -19.47 21.94 2.20
CA THR A 205 -19.03 22.65 1.01
C THR A 205 -17.50 22.67 1.05
N PRO A 206 -16.79 22.15 0.03
CA PRO A 206 -15.34 22.04 0.05
C PRO A 206 -14.73 23.42 0.32
N ASP A 207 -13.61 23.46 1.05
CA ASP A 207 -12.92 24.70 1.40
C ASP A 207 -12.76 25.55 0.13
N PHE A 208 -13.54 26.63 0.05
CA PHE A 208 -13.75 27.37 -1.19
C PHE A 208 -12.45 27.96 -1.75
N SER A 209 -11.39 28.02 -0.93
CA SER A 209 -10.03 28.38 -1.34
C SER A 209 -9.45 27.45 -2.44
N SER A 210 -10.03 26.28 -2.68
CA SER A 210 -9.57 25.25 -3.64
C SER A 210 -10.03 25.43 -5.10
N ILE A 211 -10.97 26.33 -5.42
CA ILE A 211 -11.43 26.55 -6.80
C ILE A 211 -10.38 27.37 -7.56
N ASP A 212 -9.32 26.71 -8.03
CA ASP A 212 -8.16 27.33 -8.70
C ASP A 212 -8.36 27.56 -10.22
N ARG A 213 -9.51 27.14 -10.76
CA ARG A 213 -9.83 27.18 -12.19
C ARG A 213 -11.28 27.58 -12.47
N ASP A 214 -11.52 28.00 -13.70
CA ASP A 214 -12.84 28.32 -14.20
C ASP A 214 -13.67 27.03 -14.37
N ILE A 215 -14.90 27.02 -13.88
CA ILE A 215 -15.80 25.86 -13.95
C ILE A 215 -16.93 26.17 -14.93
N PRO A 216 -16.92 25.60 -16.16
CA PRO A 216 -18.00 25.75 -17.12
C PRO A 216 -19.18 24.83 -16.75
N PHE A 217 -20.39 25.39 -16.81
CA PHE A 217 -21.63 24.63 -16.65
C PHE A 217 -22.73 25.15 -17.57
N THR A 218 -23.77 24.34 -17.74
CA THR A 218 -24.92 24.58 -18.60
C THR A 218 -26.19 24.38 -17.79
N LEU A 219 -27.03 25.41 -17.76
CA LEU A 219 -28.37 25.37 -17.19
C LEU A 219 -29.39 25.17 -18.31
N LEU A 220 -30.03 24.00 -18.36
CA LEU A 220 -31.16 23.72 -19.24
C LEU A 220 -32.45 24.19 -18.55
N VAL A 221 -33.22 25.05 -19.21
CA VAL A 221 -34.52 25.52 -18.76
C VAL A 221 -35.60 24.93 -19.65
N ASN A 222 -36.59 24.25 -19.04
CA ASN A 222 -37.70 23.59 -19.73
C ASN A 222 -37.30 22.68 -20.90
N GLU A 223 -36.17 21.97 -20.75
CA GLU A 223 -35.66 21.02 -21.75
C GLU A 223 -35.32 21.63 -23.13
N SER A 224 -35.39 22.95 -23.27
CA SER A 224 -35.37 23.61 -24.58
C SER A 224 -34.46 24.82 -24.64
N THR A 225 -34.16 25.45 -23.50
CA THR A 225 -33.27 26.62 -23.45
C THR A 225 -32.00 26.27 -22.70
N SER A 226 -30.90 26.12 -23.43
CA SER A 226 -29.58 25.84 -22.86
C SER A 226 -28.84 27.15 -22.60
N ILE A 227 -28.36 27.33 -21.38
CA ILE A 227 -27.69 28.55 -20.92
C ILE A 227 -26.33 28.16 -20.36
N SER A 228 -25.27 28.40 -21.14
CA SER A 228 -23.90 28.16 -20.68
C SER A 228 -23.41 29.32 -19.82
N ALA A 229 -22.77 29.00 -18.70
CA ALA A 229 -22.15 29.92 -17.78
C ALA A 229 -20.80 29.37 -17.31
N THR A 230 -19.93 30.24 -16.82
CA THR A 230 -18.62 29.86 -16.30
C THR A 230 -18.45 30.52 -14.94
N LEU A 231 -18.27 29.71 -13.90
CA LEU A 231 -17.88 30.20 -12.59
C LEU A 231 -16.37 30.50 -12.62
N PRO A 232 -15.93 31.76 -12.50
CA PRO A 232 -14.52 32.11 -12.62
C PRO A 232 -13.71 31.62 -11.42
N ALA A 233 -12.46 31.21 -11.57
CA ALA A 233 -11.54 30.76 -10.50
C ALA A 233 -11.41 31.75 -9.31
N ASN A 234 -10.99 31.24 -8.14
CA ASN A 234 -10.51 32.08 -7.05
C ASN A 234 -9.11 32.61 -7.35
N THR A 235 -8.92 33.92 -7.18
CA THR A 235 -7.61 34.58 -7.30
C THR A 235 -7.19 35.17 -5.96
N ALA A 236 -5.89 35.13 -5.65
CA ALA A 236 -5.35 35.74 -4.43
C ALA A 236 -5.79 37.21 -4.32
N GLY A 237 -6.51 37.55 -3.23
CA GLY A 237 -7.07 38.89 -2.99
C GLY A 237 -8.52 39.10 -3.42
N ASN A 238 -9.19 38.09 -3.98
CA ASN A 238 -10.62 38.16 -4.34
C ASN A 238 -11.37 36.87 -3.96
N VAL A 239 -11.62 36.68 -2.66
CA VAL A 239 -12.49 35.63 -2.11
C VAL A 239 -13.94 36.14 -2.07
N THR A 240 -14.47 36.52 -3.23
CA THR A 240 -15.90 36.87 -3.30
C THR A 240 -16.71 35.60 -2.96
N PRO A 241 -17.72 35.66 -2.07
CA PRO A 241 -18.54 34.50 -1.71
C PRO A 241 -19.06 33.76 -2.94
N LEU A 242 -19.09 32.42 -2.90
CA LEU A 242 -19.46 31.57 -4.05
C LEU A 242 -20.77 32.03 -4.68
N VAL A 243 -21.80 32.30 -3.89
CA VAL A 243 -23.10 32.74 -4.40
C VAL A 243 -23.05 34.07 -5.14
N ASN A 244 -22.19 34.99 -4.74
CA ASN A 244 -22.00 36.23 -5.50
C ASN A 244 -21.29 35.98 -6.83
N ARG A 245 -20.28 35.10 -6.86
CA ARG A 245 -19.60 34.68 -8.11
C ARG A 245 -20.56 33.93 -9.03
N LEU A 246 -21.37 33.05 -8.48
CA LEU A 246 -22.30 32.22 -9.21
C LEU A 246 -23.47 33.05 -9.73
N ASN A 247 -24.03 33.96 -8.92
CA ASN A 247 -24.94 35.01 -9.39
C ASN A 247 -24.34 35.83 -10.53
N THR A 248 -23.08 36.25 -10.40
CA THR A 248 -22.39 37.02 -11.45
C THR A 248 -22.23 36.19 -12.72
N ALA A 249 -21.86 34.92 -12.59
CA ALA A 249 -21.65 33.99 -13.69
C ALA A 249 -22.94 33.68 -14.47
N ILE A 250 -24.08 33.55 -13.79
CA ILE A 250 -25.36 33.16 -14.43
C ILE A 250 -26.22 34.34 -14.85
N ARG A 251 -26.10 35.49 -14.20
CA ARG A 251 -27.03 36.62 -14.39
C ARG A 251 -27.04 37.14 -15.81
N GLN A 252 -25.86 37.38 -16.41
CA GLN A 252 -25.78 37.88 -17.77
C GLN A 252 -26.27 36.83 -18.79
N PRO A 253 -25.81 35.56 -18.74
CA PRO A 253 -26.35 34.50 -19.60
C PRO A 253 -27.87 34.34 -19.51
N LEU A 254 -28.46 34.46 -18.32
CA LEU A 254 -29.91 34.40 -18.13
C LEU A 254 -30.66 35.58 -18.74
N ILE A 255 -30.11 36.79 -18.60
CA ILE A 255 -30.65 38.00 -19.24
C ILE A 255 -30.60 37.85 -20.77
N ASP A 256 -29.48 37.37 -21.31
CA ASP A 256 -29.27 37.16 -22.75
C ASP A 256 -30.21 36.08 -23.30
N ALA A 257 -30.53 35.07 -22.50
CA ALA A 257 -31.51 34.03 -22.82
C ALA A 257 -32.99 34.47 -22.63
N GLY A 258 -33.24 35.74 -22.29
CA GLY A 258 -34.58 36.32 -22.20
C GLY A 258 -35.29 36.13 -20.86
N PHE A 259 -34.58 35.69 -19.81
CA PHE A 259 -35.13 35.46 -18.46
C PHE A 259 -34.92 36.66 -17.51
N ALA A 260 -34.93 37.89 -18.02
CA ALA A 260 -34.68 39.09 -17.22
C ALA A 260 -35.74 39.26 -16.09
N GLY A 261 -35.29 39.20 -14.83
CA GLY A 261 -36.05 39.75 -13.68
C GLY A 261 -36.44 38.82 -12.52
N ALA A 262 -35.87 37.63 -12.33
CA ALA A 262 -36.31 36.77 -11.22
C ALA A 262 -35.27 35.77 -10.65
N ILE A 263 -34.20 35.46 -11.38
CA ILE A 263 -33.30 34.36 -11.01
C ILE A 263 -32.07 34.93 -10.30
N GLU A 264 -32.23 35.13 -8.99
CA GLU A 264 -31.10 35.27 -8.06
C GLU A 264 -30.79 33.87 -7.51
N ALA A 265 -29.57 33.38 -7.74
CA ALA A 265 -29.02 32.29 -6.98
C ALA A 265 -28.91 32.75 -5.53
N VAL A 266 -29.51 31.97 -4.63
CA VAL A 266 -29.47 32.22 -3.21
C VAL A 266 -28.63 31.12 -2.62
N ASP A 267 -27.75 31.49 -1.70
CA ASP A 267 -27.19 30.52 -0.77
C ASP A 267 -28.29 30.22 0.25
N SER A 268 -29.23 29.35 -0.13
CA SER A 268 -30.19 28.82 0.86
C SER A 268 -29.56 27.61 1.52
N GLY A 269 -28.39 27.84 2.09
CA GLY A 269 -27.65 26.86 2.81
C GLY A 269 -26.96 25.80 1.95
N GLY A 270 -25.85 26.17 1.30
CA GLY A 270 -25.01 25.25 0.52
C GLY A 270 -25.69 24.75 -0.76
N ARG A 271 -26.84 25.32 -1.12
CA ARG A 271 -27.66 24.92 -2.27
C ARG A 271 -27.75 26.06 -3.26
N LEU A 272 -27.64 25.73 -4.54
CA LEU A 272 -28.09 26.62 -5.60
C LEU A 272 -29.63 26.59 -5.64
N ALA A 273 -30.28 27.59 -5.06
CA ALA A 273 -31.73 27.80 -5.16
C ALA A 273 -32.04 29.10 -5.88
N PHE A 274 -33.15 29.14 -6.62
CA PHE A 274 -33.56 30.34 -7.33
C PHE A 274 -34.75 31.02 -6.63
N ARG A 275 -34.55 32.28 -6.23
CA ARG A 275 -35.44 33.04 -5.35
C ARG A 275 -36.82 33.32 -5.96
N SER A 276 -36.91 33.39 -7.29
CA SER A 276 -38.18 33.48 -7.99
C SER A 276 -38.10 32.92 -9.40
N PHE A 277 -39.22 32.37 -9.87
CA PHE A 277 -39.37 31.85 -11.23
C PHE A 277 -40.35 32.73 -11.98
N SER A 278 -40.05 33.03 -13.24
CA SER A 278 -41.14 33.33 -14.18
C SER A 278 -42.07 32.11 -14.20
N PRO A 279 -43.41 32.26 -14.25
CA PRO A 279 -44.35 31.15 -14.40
C PRO A 279 -44.06 30.26 -15.61
N SER A 280 -43.24 30.73 -16.56
CA SER A 280 -42.78 29.98 -17.71
C SER A 280 -41.71 28.93 -17.40
N VAL A 281 -41.04 28.95 -16.24
CA VAL A 281 -40.00 27.96 -15.87
C VAL A 281 -40.63 26.80 -15.08
N GLN A 282 -40.69 25.63 -15.69
CA GLN A 282 -41.25 24.37 -15.18
C GLN A 282 -40.18 23.37 -14.73
N LYS A 283 -39.00 23.38 -15.36
CA LYS A 283 -37.89 22.45 -15.07
C LYS A 283 -36.54 23.15 -15.26
N LEU A 284 -35.61 22.89 -14.35
CA LEU A 284 -34.21 23.27 -14.49
C LEU A 284 -33.33 22.03 -14.44
N GLU A 285 -32.28 22.03 -15.24
CA GLU A 285 -31.27 21.00 -15.26
C GLU A 285 -29.90 21.66 -15.26
N LEU A 286 -29.11 21.37 -14.25
CA LEU A 286 -27.72 21.80 -14.19
C LEU A 286 -26.88 20.66 -14.73
N SER A 287 -26.05 20.95 -15.73
CA SER A 287 -25.16 19.98 -16.36
C SER A 287 -23.81 20.62 -16.62
N GLY A 288 -22.73 19.87 -16.66
CA GLY A 288 -21.44 20.40 -17.08
C GLY A 288 -20.32 19.37 -16.99
N THR A 289 -19.08 19.84 -16.93
CA THR A 289 -17.91 18.96 -16.85
C THR A 289 -17.87 18.26 -15.49
N GLY A 290 -16.99 17.27 -15.33
CA GLY A 290 -16.70 16.63 -14.03
C GLY A 290 -16.38 17.63 -12.91
N GLU A 291 -16.01 18.86 -13.27
CA GLU A 291 -15.64 19.95 -12.38
C GLU A 291 -16.83 20.55 -11.61
N LEU A 292 -18.09 20.29 -12.00
CA LEU A 292 -19.27 20.63 -11.18
C LEU A 292 -19.26 19.91 -9.82
N ALA A 293 -18.60 18.76 -9.73
CA ALA A 293 -18.40 18.05 -8.48
C ALA A 293 -17.57 18.86 -7.48
N LEU A 294 -16.67 19.73 -7.96
CA LEU A 294 -15.92 20.67 -7.10
C LEU A 294 -16.82 21.69 -6.39
N LEU A 295 -18.07 21.83 -6.85
CA LEU A 295 -19.10 22.69 -6.26
C LEU A 295 -20.15 21.88 -5.48
N GLY A 296 -19.94 20.58 -5.29
CA GLY A 296 -20.90 19.69 -4.62
C GLY A 296 -22.12 19.32 -5.47
N PHE A 297 -22.09 19.51 -6.79
CA PHE A 297 -23.17 19.11 -7.68
C PHE A 297 -22.78 17.88 -8.51
N ALA A 298 -23.72 16.95 -8.71
CA ALA A 298 -23.55 15.90 -9.71
C ALA A 298 -23.37 16.51 -11.11
N THR A 299 -22.63 15.82 -11.99
CA THR A 299 -22.36 16.24 -13.39
C THR A 299 -23.63 16.55 -14.19
N GLN A 300 -24.75 15.97 -13.78
CA GLN A 300 -26.08 16.31 -14.26
C GLN A 300 -27.07 16.17 -13.10
N THR A 301 -27.76 17.26 -12.77
CA THR A 301 -28.81 17.26 -11.75
C THR A 301 -30.05 17.96 -12.31
N THR A 302 -31.21 17.31 -12.21
CA THR A 302 -32.50 17.90 -12.60
C THR A 302 -33.30 18.26 -11.36
N SER A 303 -33.76 19.51 -11.26
CA SER A 303 -34.67 19.93 -10.21
C SER A 303 -35.66 20.98 -10.71
N ALA A 304 -36.87 20.97 -10.17
CA ALA A 304 -37.84 22.01 -10.46
C ALA A 304 -37.47 23.35 -9.78
N LYS A 305 -36.71 23.34 -8.66
CA LYS A 305 -36.49 24.56 -7.84
C LYS A 305 -35.16 24.66 -7.05
N SER A 306 -34.53 23.54 -6.67
CA SER A 306 -33.32 23.54 -5.82
C SER A 306 -32.50 22.27 -5.99
N PHE A 307 -31.18 22.39 -5.86
CA PHE A 307 -30.25 21.25 -5.84
C PHE A 307 -29.91 20.92 -4.38
N ALA A 308 -29.97 19.66 -3.97
CA ALA A 308 -29.69 19.23 -2.59
C ALA A 308 -28.33 18.51 -2.52
N PRO A 309 -27.56 18.68 -1.43
CA PRO A 309 -26.33 17.94 -1.22
C PRO A 309 -26.61 16.48 -0.89
N ASP A 310 -25.64 15.63 -1.23
CA ASP A 310 -25.57 14.27 -0.75
C ASP A 310 -25.15 14.26 0.74
N VAL A 311 -25.32 13.13 1.40
CA VAL A 311 -24.88 12.83 2.78
C VAL A 311 -24.26 11.45 2.72
N GLU A 312 -22.97 11.29 2.99
CA GLU A 312 -22.33 9.97 2.95
C GLU A 312 -22.54 9.18 4.26
N TYR A 313 -23.18 8.00 4.19
CA TYR A 313 -23.18 6.99 5.25
C TYR A 313 -22.14 5.91 4.91
N GLY A 314 -20.88 6.19 5.25
CA GLY A 314 -19.73 5.43 4.80
C GLY A 314 -19.68 5.31 3.27
N LEU A 315 -19.54 4.10 2.75
CA LEU A 315 -19.49 3.82 1.30
C LEU A 315 -20.84 4.01 0.56
N VAL A 316 -21.89 4.41 1.26
CA VAL A 316 -23.24 4.61 0.69
C VAL A 316 -23.60 6.09 0.75
N SER A 317 -23.70 6.73 -0.40
CA SER A 317 -24.26 8.08 -0.49
C SER A 317 -25.78 8.03 -0.23
N LEU A 318 -26.26 8.93 0.63
CA LEU A 318 -27.65 9.14 0.99
C LEU A 318 -28.09 10.53 0.53
N GLU A 319 -29.27 10.62 -0.06
CA GLU A 319 -29.96 11.87 -0.33
C GLU A 319 -31.00 12.13 0.77
N SER A 320 -31.04 13.34 1.31
CA SER A 320 -32.16 13.79 2.14
C SER A 320 -33.38 14.06 1.27
N VAL A 321 -34.49 13.35 1.54
CA VAL A 321 -35.77 13.50 0.82
C VAL A 321 -36.64 14.58 1.45
N GLY A 322 -36.30 14.99 2.67
CA GLY A 322 -36.97 16.02 3.44
C GLY A 322 -36.68 15.88 4.92
N GLY A 323 -36.75 16.99 5.64
CA GLY A 323 -36.57 17.03 7.08
C GLY A 323 -36.01 18.36 7.56
N GLY A 324 -36.24 18.65 8.82
CA GLY A 324 -35.71 19.81 9.51
C GLY A 324 -35.68 19.55 11.00
N ILE A 325 -34.84 20.28 11.71
CA ILE A 325 -35.00 20.41 13.15
C ILE A 325 -36.19 21.35 13.37
N SER A 326 -37.03 21.02 14.35
CA SER A 326 -38.04 21.91 14.88
C SER A 326 -37.74 22.10 16.36
N ILE A 327 -37.44 23.33 16.72
CA ILE A 327 -37.21 23.76 18.10
C ILE A 327 -38.39 24.63 18.51
N GLY A 328 -39.01 24.27 19.62
CA GLY A 328 -40.05 25.09 20.24
C GLY A 328 -39.92 25.01 21.74
N GLY A 329 -39.70 26.14 22.39
CA GLY A 329 -39.65 26.25 23.85
C GLY A 329 -40.33 27.53 24.33
N GLU A 330 -41.06 27.43 25.42
CA GLU A 330 -41.65 28.55 26.16
C GLU A 330 -41.23 28.42 27.64
N LEU A 331 -40.71 29.51 28.19
CA LEU A 331 -40.37 29.68 29.59
C LEU A 331 -41.23 30.82 30.14
N ASP A 332 -42.22 30.48 30.97
CA ASP A 332 -43.06 31.45 31.65
C ASP A 332 -42.37 31.83 32.97
N VAL A 333 -41.99 33.10 33.09
CA VAL A 333 -41.40 33.69 34.29
C VAL A 333 -42.41 34.63 34.92
N ARG A 334 -42.82 34.31 36.15
CA ARG A 334 -43.74 35.14 36.92
C ARG A 334 -43.07 35.58 38.20
N ALA A 335 -43.06 36.87 38.43
CA ALA A 335 -42.61 37.42 39.70
C ALA A 335 -43.70 37.18 40.77
N ASN A 336 -43.29 36.68 41.93
CA ASN A 336 -44.13 36.27 43.04
C ASN A 336 -43.99 37.29 44.18
N SER A 337 -44.75 38.39 44.10
CA SER A 337 -44.77 39.46 45.11
C SER A 337 -45.72 39.19 46.29
N GLY A 338 -46.43 38.05 46.30
CA GLY A 338 -47.47 37.76 47.30
C GLY A 338 -48.88 38.11 46.82
N THR A 339 -49.64 38.91 47.58
CA THR A 339 -51.08 39.19 47.31
C THR A 339 -51.35 40.41 46.42
N ASP A 340 -50.34 41.21 46.06
CA ASP A 340 -50.44 42.32 45.10
C ASP A 340 -49.48 42.04 43.95
N ASP A 341 -49.98 42.00 42.72
CA ASP A 341 -49.20 41.71 41.51
C ASP A 341 -48.37 42.93 41.02
N ARG A 342 -48.51 44.09 41.69
CA ARG A 342 -47.76 45.31 41.40
C ARG A 342 -46.44 45.33 42.16
N PHE A 343 -45.35 45.60 41.45
CA PHE A 343 -44.05 45.89 42.04
C PHE A 343 -43.95 47.38 42.35
N SER A 344 -43.73 47.68 43.61
CA SER A 344 -43.20 48.97 44.01
C SER A 344 -41.78 49.16 43.49
N SER A 345 -41.37 50.41 43.39
CA SER A 345 -40.00 50.83 43.12
C SER A 345 -38.93 50.10 43.94
N ALA A 346 -39.23 49.79 45.21
CA ALA A 346 -38.32 49.11 46.10
C ALA A 346 -38.21 47.61 45.77
N GLU A 347 -39.30 46.99 45.33
CA GLU A 347 -39.34 45.57 44.96
C GLU A 347 -38.69 45.30 43.61
N LEU A 348 -38.78 46.21 42.64
CA LEU A 348 -38.05 46.13 41.38
C LEU A 348 -36.52 46.08 41.59
N ILE A 349 -36.02 46.77 42.62
CA ILE A 349 -34.60 46.79 42.98
C ILE A 349 -34.25 45.60 43.91
N GLY A 350 -35.22 45.09 44.67
CA GLY A 350 -35.04 44.25 45.85
C GLY A 350 -34.95 42.72 45.66
N ASN A 351 -34.49 42.22 44.51
CA ASN A 351 -34.44 40.78 44.16
C ASN A 351 -35.82 40.10 44.29
N PRO A 352 -36.77 40.35 43.37
CA PRO A 352 -38.08 39.71 43.43
C PRO A 352 -37.95 38.19 43.31
N GLU A 353 -38.76 37.44 44.05
CA GLU A 353 -38.85 35.98 43.86
C GLU A 353 -39.46 35.70 42.49
N LEU A 354 -38.76 34.97 41.64
CA LEU A 354 -39.25 34.56 40.31
C LEU A 354 -39.66 33.08 40.35
N SER A 355 -40.88 32.79 39.93
CA SER A 355 -41.33 31.43 39.63
C SER A 355 -41.18 31.16 38.13
N VAL A 356 -40.61 30.01 37.79
CA VAL A 356 -40.27 29.65 36.41
C VAL A 356 -40.93 28.32 36.06
N SER A 357 -41.65 28.27 34.94
CA SER A 357 -42.16 27.02 34.37
C SER A 357 -41.76 26.92 32.90
N SER A 358 -41.26 25.77 32.49
CA SER A 358 -40.76 25.55 31.12
C SER A 358 -41.45 24.40 30.43
N HIS A 359 -41.74 24.60 29.15
CA HIS A 359 -42.17 23.55 28.23
C HIS A 359 -41.36 23.71 26.96
N GLY A 360 -40.77 22.63 26.46
CA GLY A 360 -40.05 22.72 25.20
C GLY A 360 -39.73 21.35 24.61
N PHE A 361 -39.63 21.32 23.30
CA PHE A 361 -39.30 20.14 22.53
C PHE A 361 -38.21 20.49 21.51
N VAL A 362 -37.38 19.49 21.24
CA VAL A 362 -36.56 19.44 20.03
C VAL A 362 -37.01 18.20 19.27
N ARG A 363 -37.41 18.37 18.01
CA ARG A 363 -37.76 17.26 17.14
C ARG A 363 -37.08 17.41 15.80
N MET A 364 -36.25 16.44 15.45
CA MET A 364 -35.68 16.27 14.12
C MET A 364 -36.21 14.97 13.55
N ALA A 365 -36.66 15.02 12.30
CA ALA A 365 -36.92 13.84 11.50
C ALA A 365 -36.38 14.12 10.10
N LEU A 366 -35.34 13.40 9.71
CA LEU A 366 -34.76 13.45 8.36
C LEU A 366 -35.07 12.12 7.68
N ASP A 367 -35.91 12.18 6.65
CA ASP A 367 -36.08 11.06 5.74
C ASP A 367 -34.87 11.05 4.81
N VAL A 368 -34.11 9.96 4.86
CA VAL A 368 -32.95 9.75 3.99
C VAL A 368 -33.23 8.58 3.07
N ARG A 369 -32.72 8.63 1.84
CA ARG A 369 -32.75 7.52 0.89
C ARG A 369 -31.35 7.35 0.32
N PRO A 370 -30.87 6.15 0.01
CA PRO A 370 -29.64 6.02 -0.76
C PRO A 370 -29.78 6.71 -2.12
N SER A 371 -28.70 7.32 -2.59
CA SER A 371 -28.67 8.02 -3.88
C SER A 371 -28.90 7.08 -5.06
N THR A 372 -28.75 5.77 -4.86
CA THR A 372 -29.08 4.73 -5.85
C THR A 372 -30.60 4.60 -6.03
N ASP A 373 -31.07 4.43 -7.27
CA ASP A 373 -32.52 4.27 -7.61
C ASP A 373 -33.16 3.00 -7.01
N THR A 374 -32.41 2.20 -6.25
CA THR A 374 -32.92 1.06 -5.51
C THR A 374 -33.90 1.48 -4.44
N LEU A 375 -35.19 1.25 -4.72
CA LEU A 375 -36.28 1.40 -3.75
C LEU A 375 -36.14 0.35 -2.64
N PHE A 376 -36.07 0.82 -1.39
CA PHE A 376 -36.07 -0.04 -0.21
C PHE A 376 -37.47 -0.21 0.37
N GLY A 377 -37.69 -1.35 1.03
CA GLY A 377 -38.84 -1.53 1.91
C GLY A 377 -38.67 -0.69 3.17
N GLY A 378 -39.17 0.55 3.15
CA GLY A 378 -39.07 1.52 4.24
C GLY A 378 -38.05 2.62 3.93
N MET A 379 -38.38 3.87 4.27
CA MET A 379 -37.45 4.98 4.19
C MET A 379 -36.64 5.01 5.50
N PRO A 380 -35.30 4.95 5.45
CA PRO A 380 -34.48 5.19 6.64
C PRO A 380 -34.77 6.60 7.18
N VAL A 381 -35.00 6.68 8.49
CA VAL A 381 -35.33 7.94 9.17
C VAL A 381 -34.32 8.16 10.28
N ILE A 382 -33.71 9.34 10.27
CA ILE A 382 -32.89 9.83 11.36
C ILE A 382 -33.81 10.68 12.24
N ASN A 383 -34.14 10.15 13.42
CA ASN A 383 -34.97 10.85 14.39
C ASN A 383 -34.12 11.36 15.53
N ALA A 384 -34.20 12.65 15.85
CA ALA A 384 -33.62 13.19 17.07
C ALA A 384 -34.70 13.83 17.93
N THR A 385 -34.74 13.48 19.21
CA THR A 385 -35.75 14.02 20.14
C THR A 385 -35.11 14.41 21.45
N SER A 386 -35.41 15.62 21.93
CA SER A 386 -35.16 16.01 23.32
C SER A 386 -36.48 16.39 23.98
N GLY A 387 -36.75 15.81 25.15
CA GLY A 387 -37.99 16.02 25.90
C GLY A 387 -38.02 17.31 26.71
N THR A 388 -36.90 18.02 26.85
CA THR A 388 -36.79 19.24 27.66
C THR A 388 -35.68 20.17 27.18
N LEU A 389 -36.03 21.23 26.42
CA LEU A 389 -35.09 22.23 25.89
C LEU A 389 -34.24 22.89 27.00
N PHE A 390 -34.86 23.27 28.13
CA PHE A 390 -34.24 24.05 29.20
C PHE A 390 -33.49 23.22 30.27
N ARG A 391 -33.19 21.93 30.02
CA ARG A 391 -32.43 21.08 30.98
C ARG A 391 -31.00 20.75 30.54
N GLY A 392 -30.57 21.25 29.39
CA GLY A 392 -29.22 21.00 28.85
C GLY A 392 -28.91 19.53 28.54
N GLN A 393 -29.92 18.67 28.40
CA GLN A 393 -29.68 17.30 27.92
C GLN A 393 -29.45 17.33 26.41
N GLY A 394 -28.34 16.75 25.96
CA GLY A 394 -28.02 16.59 24.54
C GLY A 394 -29.14 15.88 23.79
N VAL A 395 -29.30 16.18 22.50
CA VAL A 395 -30.32 15.54 21.68
C VAL A 395 -29.90 14.12 21.37
N SER A 396 -30.72 13.14 21.77
CA SER A 396 -30.48 11.75 21.39
C SER A 396 -30.91 11.55 19.93
N VAL A 397 -29.98 11.02 19.12
CA VAL A 397 -30.25 10.61 17.74
C VAL A 397 -30.54 9.12 17.72
N SER A 398 -31.57 8.73 16.98
CA SER A 398 -31.96 7.35 16.74
C SER A 398 -32.06 7.11 15.23
N LEU A 399 -31.40 6.06 14.76
CA LEU A 399 -31.47 5.58 13.39
C LEU A 399 -32.59 4.54 13.30
N GLN A 400 -33.63 4.83 12.52
CA GLN A 400 -34.75 3.93 12.31
C GLN A 400 -34.73 3.43 10.87
N SER A 401 -34.95 2.13 10.68
CA SER A 401 -34.99 1.50 9.36
C SER A 401 -33.67 1.59 8.56
N PHE A 402 -32.53 1.70 9.24
CA PHE A 402 -31.19 1.71 8.62
C PHE A 402 -30.64 0.34 8.24
N GLU A 403 -31.26 -0.75 8.70
CA GLU A 403 -30.83 -2.12 8.40
C GLU A 403 -30.54 -2.36 6.90
N PRO A 404 -31.39 -1.91 5.95
CA PRO A 404 -31.11 -2.11 4.53
C PRO A 404 -29.93 -1.29 4.01
N VAL A 405 -29.64 -0.14 4.64
CA VAL A 405 -28.47 0.71 4.34
C VAL A 405 -27.20 0.06 4.90
N GLN A 406 -27.27 -0.54 6.09
CA GLN A 406 -26.16 -1.29 6.67
C GLN A 406 -25.80 -2.50 5.82
N VAL A 407 -26.78 -3.30 5.37
CA VAL A 407 -26.53 -4.43 4.44
C VAL A 407 -25.84 -3.96 3.16
N LEU A 408 -26.21 -2.78 2.68
CA LEU A 408 -25.61 -2.14 1.53
C LEU A 408 -24.14 -1.78 1.74
N HIS A 409 -23.89 -1.15 2.88
CA HIS A 409 -22.56 -0.77 3.32
C HIS A 409 -21.68 -2.02 3.47
N ASP A 410 -22.19 -3.06 4.14
CA ASP A 410 -21.49 -4.34 4.32
C ASP A 410 -21.16 -4.99 2.96
N GLN A 411 -22.07 -4.92 1.98
CA GLN A 411 -21.83 -5.41 0.62
C GLN A 411 -20.73 -4.61 -0.10
N ALA A 412 -20.72 -3.29 0.02
CA ALA A 412 -19.68 -2.44 -0.58
C ALA A 412 -18.30 -2.70 0.09
N THR A 413 -18.28 -2.82 1.41
CA THR A 413 -17.10 -3.18 2.19
C THR A 413 -16.56 -4.56 1.81
N GLU A 414 -17.44 -5.54 1.62
CA GLU A 414 -17.03 -6.88 1.17
C GLU A 414 -16.56 -6.89 -0.29
N THR A 415 -17.19 -6.09 -1.16
CA THR A 415 -16.74 -5.89 -2.56
C THR A 415 -15.33 -5.33 -2.61
N LEU A 416 -15.02 -4.34 -1.77
CA LEU A 416 -13.67 -3.80 -1.62
C LEU A 416 -12.70 -4.87 -1.10
N ARG A 417 -13.04 -5.54 0.02
CA ARG A 417 -12.18 -6.56 0.62
C ARG A 417 -11.84 -7.68 -0.36
N GLN A 418 -12.85 -8.25 -1.02
CA GLN A 418 -12.66 -9.34 -1.98
C GLN A 418 -11.98 -8.86 -3.26
N GLY A 419 -12.32 -7.66 -3.76
CA GLY A 419 -11.72 -7.09 -4.97
C GLY A 419 -10.22 -6.84 -4.82
N PHE A 420 -9.78 -6.21 -3.73
CA PHE A 420 -8.36 -5.99 -3.47
C PHE A 420 -7.60 -7.28 -3.15
N ALA A 421 -8.22 -8.22 -2.42
CA ALA A 421 -7.63 -9.54 -2.24
C ALA A 421 -7.45 -10.28 -3.57
N ALA A 422 -8.40 -10.14 -4.51
CA ALA A 422 -8.30 -10.71 -5.84
C ALA A 422 -7.18 -10.08 -6.68
N ILE A 423 -6.93 -8.77 -6.57
CA ILE A 423 -5.76 -8.11 -7.18
C ILE A 423 -4.45 -8.69 -6.63
N THR A 424 -4.32 -8.83 -5.31
CA THR A 424 -3.12 -9.42 -4.69
C THR A 424 -2.90 -10.86 -5.15
N GLN A 425 -3.96 -11.67 -5.14
CA GLN A 425 -3.89 -13.06 -5.62
C GLN A 425 -3.56 -13.12 -7.10
N PHE A 426 -4.08 -12.20 -7.92
CA PHE A 426 -3.69 -12.06 -9.31
C PHE A 426 -2.20 -11.72 -9.47
N GLY A 427 -1.63 -10.86 -8.60
CA GLY A 427 -0.18 -10.64 -8.53
C GLY A 427 0.62 -11.92 -8.27
N SER A 428 0.17 -12.74 -7.33
CA SER A 428 0.77 -14.07 -7.04
C SER A 428 0.69 -15.02 -8.25
N ARG A 429 -0.43 -14.98 -8.99
CA ARG A 429 -0.59 -15.74 -10.23
C ARG A 429 0.33 -15.23 -11.34
N LEU A 430 0.55 -13.91 -11.45
CA LEU A 430 1.54 -13.38 -12.39
C LEU A 430 2.94 -13.92 -12.09
N GLU A 431 3.31 -14.00 -10.82
CA GLU A 431 4.62 -14.51 -10.39
C GLU A 431 4.80 -16.02 -10.64
N THR A 432 3.72 -16.80 -10.68
CA THR A 432 3.79 -18.27 -10.72
C THR A 432 3.33 -18.91 -12.03
N GLU A 433 2.46 -18.24 -12.79
CA GLU A 433 1.85 -18.77 -14.03
C GLU A 433 2.35 -18.05 -15.30
N THR A 434 3.32 -17.14 -15.21
CA THR A 434 3.83 -16.35 -16.34
C THR A 434 5.34 -16.42 -16.48
N LEU A 435 5.92 -15.70 -17.44
CA LEU A 435 7.36 -15.62 -17.64
C LEU A 435 8.12 -15.06 -16.42
N LEU A 436 7.43 -14.42 -15.46
CA LEU A 436 8.05 -14.04 -14.18
C LEU A 436 8.51 -15.26 -13.36
N ALA A 437 7.84 -16.40 -13.52
CA ALA A 437 8.19 -17.64 -12.81
C ALA A 437 9.48 -18.27 -13.32
N ASN A 438 9.96 -17.84 -14.50
CA ASN A 438 11.16 -18.41 -15.09
C ASN A 438 12.40 -17.97 -14.31
N GLU A 439 13.36 -18.89 -14.19
CA GLU A 439 14.67 -18.62 -13.64
C GLU A 439 15.37 -17.56 -14.47
N MET A 440 16.06 -16.64 -13.80
CA MET A 440 16.90 -15.67 -14.46
C MET A 440 18.12 -16.38 -15.06
N PRO A 441 18.56 -15.97 -16.26
CA PRO A 441 19.82 -16.44 -16.81
C PRO A 441 20.97 -16.19 -15.82
N ALA A 442 21.79 -17.20 -15.55
CA ALA A 442 22.98 -17.13 -14.69
C ALA A 442 22.79 -16.69 -13.22
N LEU A 443 21.57 -16.55 -12.71
CA LEU A 443 21.32 -16.14 -11.32
C LEU A 443 20.49 -17.20 -10.56
N ASP A 444 20.64 -17.27 -9.25
CA ASP A 444 19.96 -18.23 -8.36
C ASP A 444 18.52 -17.85 -8.00
N ALA A 445 17.84 -17.08 -8.87
CA ALA A 445 16.54 -16.52 -8.59
C ALA A 445 15.63 -16.46 -9.82
N THR A 446 14.34 -16.23 -9.57
CA THR A 446 13.34 -15.98 -10.62
C THR A 446 13.04 -14.50 -10.77
N PHE A 447 12.51 -14.08 -11.93
CA PHE A 447 12.02 -12.71 -12.11
C PHE A 447 10.94 -12.31 -11.11
N ALA A 448 10.12 -13.26 -10.67
CA ALA A 448 9.12 -13.09 -9.63
C ALA A 448 9.74 -12.70 -8.29
N GLU A 449 10.76 -13.44 -7.84
CA GLU A 449 11.46 -13.16 -6.58
C GLU A 449 12.07 -11.76 -6.57
N SER A 450 12.60 -11.30 -7.70
CA SER A 450 13.14 -9.95 -7.83
C SER A 450 12.04 -8.89 -7.93
N ALA A 451 10.98 -9.10 -8.71
CA ALA A 451 9.91 -8.12 -8.86
C ALA A 451 9.07 -7.93 -7.58
N GLY A 452 8.78 -9.03 -6.86
CA GLY A 452 7.96 -9.01 -5.64
C GLY A 452 6.59 -8.35 -5.84
N VAL A 453 5.97 -8.58 -7.00
CA VAL A 453 4.66 -8.06 -7.40
C VAL A 453 3.60 -8.31 -6.33
N GLU A 454 3.49 -9.54 -5.82
CA GLU A 454 2.48 -9.88 -4.80
C GLU A 454 2.69 -9.02 -3.54
N THR A 455 3.94 -8.92 -3.09
CA THR A 455 4.32 -8.13 -1.91
C THR A 455 3.97 -6.66 -2.11
N VAL A 456 4.31 -6.07 -3.26
CA VAL A 456 3.99 -4.66 -3.57
C VAL A 456 2.48 -4.43 -3.56
N LEU A 457 1.69 -5.27 -4.23
CA LEU A 457 0.23 -5.10 -4.28
C LEU A 457 -0.42 -5.32 -2.90
N ARG A 458 0.06 -6.30 -2.14
CA ARG A 458 -0.42 -6.56 -0.77
C ARG A 458 -0.16 -5.37 0.13
N GLU A 459 1.07 -4.86 0.15
CA GLU A 459 1.48 -3.76 1.04
C GLU A 459 0.87 -2.41 0.65
N LYS A 460 0.81 -2.10 -0.64
CA LYS A 460 0.35 -0.80 -1.15
C LYS A 460 -1.17 -0.72 -1.28
N LEU A 461 -1.86 -1.82 -1.57
CA LEU A 461 -3.31 -1.81 -1.79
C LEU A 461 -4.07 -2.51 -0.66
N GLN A 462 -3.93 -3.84 -0.56
CA GLN A 462 -4.79 -4.66 0.30
C GLN A 462 -4.62 -4.30 1.79
N SER A 463 -3.40 -4.24 2.30
CA SER A 463 -3.14 -3.97 3.72
C SER A 463 -3.55 -2.55 4.14
N LYS A 464 -3.48 -1.56 3.23
CA LYS A 464 -3.95 -0.20 3.49
C LYS A 464 -5.45 -0.15 3.66
N LEU A 465 -6.18 -0.78 2.75
CA LEU A 465 -7.63 -0.90 2.85
C LEU A 465 -8.04 -1.69 4.10
N GLU A 466 -7.40 -2.83 4.38
CA GLU A 466 -7.71 -3.62 5.58
C GLU A 466 -7.47 -2.84 6.87
N THR A 467 -6.41 -2.03 6.93
CA THR A 467 -6.13 -1.15 8.07
C THR A 467 -7.23 -0.10 8.22
N LEU A 468 -7.64 0.56 7.13
CA LEU A 468 -8.76 1.52 7.14
C LEU A 468 -10.04 0.87 7.63
N LEU A 469 -10.40 -0.32 7.11
CA LEU A 469 -11.62 -1.02 7.48
C LEU A 469 -11.61 -1.53 8.93
N GLN A 470 -10.44 -1.69 9.55
CA GLN A 470 -10.30 -2.03 10.96
C GLN A 470 -10.45 -0.81 11.88
N THR A 471 -9.96 0.36 11.45
CA THR A 471 -10.03 1.61 12.24
C THR A 471 -11.36 2.34 12.05
N ASN A 472 -11.94 2.27 10.86
CA ASN A 472 -13.24 2.81 10.51
C ASN A 472 -14.09 1.72 9.86
N SER A 473 -15.13 1.25 10.56
CA SER A 473 -16.06 0.26 10.01
C SER A 473 -16.97 0.81 8.93
N HIS A 474 -17.02 2.14 8.76
CA HIS A 474 -17.89 2.83 7.82
C HIS A 474 -17.11 3.91 7.04
N PRO A 475 -16.04 3.55 6.30
CA PRO A 475 -15.25 4.57 5.64
C PRO A 475 -16.02 5.23 4.49
N THR A 476 -15.73 6.49 4.24
CA THR A 476 -16.18 7.19 3.03
C THR A 476 -15.32 6.79 1.83
N TRP A 477 -15.77 7.12 0.62
CA TRP A 477 -14.98 6.85 -0.58
C TRP A 477 -13.73 7.74 -0.68
N ASP A 478 -13.75 8.93 -0.08
CA ASP A 478 -12.56 9.78 0.04
C ASP A 478 -11.57 9.17 1.03
N GLU A 479 -12.02 8.66 2.18
CA GLU A 479 -11.14 7.95 3.10
C GLU A 479 -10.51 6.71 2.45
N VAL A 480 -11.24 5.99 1.59
CA VAL A 480 -10.66 4.87 0.80
C VAL A 480 -9.60 5.38 -0.17
N ALA A 481 -9.86 6.46 -0.91
CA ALA A 481 -8.90 7.03 -1.85
C ALA A 481 -7.65 7.56 -1.13
N ASP A 482 -7.83 8.26 -0.01
CA ASP A 482 -6.78 8.82 0.84
C ASP A 482 -5.94 7.72 1.50
N ALA A 483 -6.57 6.63 1.99
CA ALA A 483 -5.85 5.51 2.60
C ALA A 483 -4.96 4.78 1.58
N LEU A 484 -5.37 4.75 0.32
CA LEU A 484 -4.56 4.23 -0.76
C LEU A 484 -3.45 5.24 -1.11
N GLN A 485 -3.69 6.55 -1.10
CA GLN A 485 -2.68 7.54 -1.45
C GLN A 485 -1.46 7.50 -0.49
N THR A 486 -0.36 6.90 -0.97
CA THR A 486 0.87 6.67 -0.20
C THR A 486 2.10 6.95 -1.07
N ASP A 487 3.30 6.92 -0.49
CA ASP A 487 4.55 7.14 -1.24
C ASP A 487 4.64 6.16 -2.42
N GLY A 488 4.81 6.71 -3.63
CA GLY A 488 4.83 5.96 -4.88
C GLY A 488 3.45 5.62 -5.47
N MET A 489 2.33 5.98 -4.81
CA MET A 489 0.98 5.71 -5.31
C MET A 489 0.11 6.96 -5.41
N THR A 490 -0.44 7.23 -6.59
CA THR A 490 -1.42 8.30 -6.80
C THR A 490 -2.80 7.72 -7.10
N VAL A 491 -3.82 8.20 -6.41
CA VAL A 491 -5.21 7.78 -6.61
C VAL A 491 -6.04 8.99 -7.03
N THR A 492 -6.83 8.84 -8.08
CA THR A 492 -7.85 9.83 -8.45
C THR A 492 -9.22 9.17 -8.46
N ARG A 493 -10.19 9.83 -7.83
CA ARG A 493 -11.57 9.36 -7.70
C ARG A 493 -12.45 10.04 -8.75
N THR A 494 -13.30 9.27 -9.42
CA THR A 494 -14.44 9.80 -10.16
C THR A 494 -15.67 8.99 -9.77
N SER A 495 -16.68 9.66 -9.23
CA SER A 495 -17.90 9.01 -8.72
C SER A 495 -19.09 9.37 -9.58
N SER A 496 -19.92 8.39 -9.88
CA SER A 496 -21.25 8.55 -10.45
C SER A 496 -22.29 7.85 -9.55
N ARG A 497 -23.56 7.93 -9.94
CA ARG A 497 -24.66 7.28 -9.22
C ARG A 497 -24.50 5.77 -9.10
N ASP A 498 -24.09 5.14 -10.20
CA ASP A 498 -24.07 3.67 -10.32
C ASP A 498 -22.66 3.08 -10.22
N GLN A 499 -21.63 3.91 -10.42
CA GLN A 499 -20.24 3.45 -10.50
C GLN A 499 -19.31 4.38 -9.75
N LEU A 500 -18.29 3.78 -9.12
CA LEU A 500 -17.11 4.48 -8.65
C LEU A 500 -15.91 4.04 -9.47
N LEU A 501 -15.17 5.02 -9.99
CA LEU A 501 -13.90 4.81 -10.65
C LEU A 501 -12.77 5.31 -9.76
N LEU A 502 -11.78 4.46 -9.50
CA LEU A 502 -10.52 4.80 -8.86
C LEU A 502 -9.39 4.55 -9.86
N ASN A 503 -8.76 5.62 -10.35
CA ASN A 503 -7.53 5.45 -11.14
C ASN A 503 -6.35 5.43 -10.18
N VAL A 504 -5.69 4.29 -10.11
CA VAL A 504 -4.58 4.00 -9.20
C VAL A 504 -3.32 3.81 -10.04
N ASN A 505 -2.32 4.65 -9.81
CA ASN A 505 -0.99 4.47 -10.38
C ASN A 505 -0.04 4.06 -9.26
N VAL A 506 0.42 2.81 -9.30
CA VAL A 506 1.40 2.26 -8.36
C VAL A 506 2.76 2.30 -9.03
N LYS A 507 3.68 3.08 -8.47
CA LYS A 507 5.09 3.07 -8.82
C LYS A 507 5.86 2.54 -7.63
N SER A 508 6.57 1.43 -7.81
CA SER A 508 7.56 1.01 -6.82
C SER A 508 8.85 1.78 -7.07
N ASP A 509 9.48 2.28 -6.01
CA ASP A 509 10.86 2.69 -6.11
C ASP A 509 11.72 1.48 -6.52
N PRO A 510 12.83 1.69 -7.25
CA PRO A 510 13.75 0.61 -7.59
C PRO A 510 14.21 -0.10 -6.31
N ALA A 511 13.89 -1.39 -6.21
CA ALA A 511 14.36 -2.24 -5.12
C ALA A 511 15.60 -3.00 -5.59
N VAL A 512 16.72 -2.78 -4.91
CA VAL A 512 17.96 -3.53 -5.12
C VAL A 512 17.81 -4.87 -4.40
N LYS A 513 17.94 -5.97 -5.14
CA LYS A 513 18.00 -7.34 -4.60
C LYS A 513 19.26 -8.02 -5.09
N SER A 514 20.01 -8.61 -4.15
CA SER A 514 21.25 -9.30 -4.44
C SER A 514 20.97 -10.78 -4.71
N HIS A 515 21.41 -11.28 -5.87
CA HIS A 515 21.24 -12.67 -6.30
C HIS A 515 22.60 -13.30 -6.58
N ARG A 516 22.80 -14.56 -6.23
CA ARG A 516 24.07 -15.25 -6.45
C ARG A 516 24.21 -15.62 -7.92
N LEU A 517 25.40 -15.41 -8.48
CA LEU A 517 25.75 -15.96 -9.79
C LEU A 517 25.74 -17.50 -9.72
N VAL A 518 25.23 -18.17 -10.74
CA VAL A 518 25.19 -19.64 -10.84
C VAL A 518 25.88 -20.12 -12.11
N LEU A 519 26.81 -21.05 -11.96
CA LEU A 519 27.38 -21.82 -13.07
C LEU A 519 26.56 -23.09 -13.24
N ARG A 520 25.95 -23.30 -14.41
CA ARG A 520 25.16 -24.51 -14.71
C ARG A 520 26.05 -25.68 -15.14
N ASP A 521 25.45 -26.87 -15.22
CA ASP A 521 26.11 -28.14 -15.52
C ASP A 521 26.97 -28.11 -16.79
N ASP A 522 26.56 -27.39 -17.84
CA ASP A 522 27.33 -27.29 -19.08
C ASP A 522 28.68 -26.58 -18.87
N VAL A 523 28.70 -25.53 -18.04
CA VAL A 523 29.92 -24.79 -17.70
C VAL A 523 30.82 -25.64 -16.79
N MET A 524 30.23 -26.36 -15.84
CA MET A 524 30.94 -27.29 -14.97
C MET A 524 31.52 -28.47 -15.75
N SER A 525 30.76 -29.01 -16.72
CA SER A 525 31.17 -30.11 -17.60
C SER A 525 32.29 -29.72 -18.54
N ALA A 526 32.39 -28.43 -18.87
CA ALA A 526 33.51 -27.86 -19.63
C ALA A 526 34.75 -27.57 -18.74
N GLY A 527 34.72 -28.02 -17.47
CA GLY A 527 35.85 -28.02 -16.55
C GLY A 527 35.93 -26.79 -15.65
N LEU A 528 35.00 -25.84 -15.73
CA LEU A 528 35.03 -24.65 -14.86
C LEU A 528 34.34 -24.93 -13.52
N THR A 529 35.10 -24.89 -12.43
CA THR A 529 34.58 -25.08 -11.06
C THR A 529 34.97 -23.89 -10.19
N ALA A 530 34.02 -23.27 -9.49
CA ALA A 530 34.33 -22.17 -8.58
C ALA A 530 35.06 -22.71 -7.34
N THR A 531 36.14 -22.04 -6.92
CA THR A 531 36.89 -22.45 -5.72
C THR A 531 36.32 -21.85 -4.44
N ASN A 532 35.53 -20.78 -4.56
CA ASN A 532 34.86 -20.06 -3.49
C ASN A 532 33.36 -19.89 -3.79
N GLU A 533 32.61 -19.30 -2.86
CA GLU A 533 31.23 -18.88 -3.14
C GLU A 533 31.20 -17.88 -4.31
N LEU A 534 30.29 -18.12 -5.25
CA LEU A 534 30.06 -17.23 -6.38
C LEU A 534 29.55 -15.86 -5.89
N PRO A 535 29.92 -14.77 -6.58
CA PRO A 535 29.59 -13.41 -6.14
C PRO A 535 28.09 -13.14 -6.21
N LEU A 536 27.65 -12.16 -5.42
CA LEU A 536 26.30 -11.61 -5.52
C LEU A 536 26.26 -10.52 -6.58
N VAL A 537 25.14 -10.44 -7.30
CA VAL A 537 24.79 -9.45 -8.32
C VAL A 537 23.58 -8.67 -7.82
N ASP A 538 23.72 -7.36 -7.69
CA ASP A 538 22.67 -6.44 -7.30
C ASP A 538 21.79 -6.10 -8.52
N LEU A 539 20.56 -6.61 -8.47
CA LEU A 539 19.55 -6.34 -9.47
C LEU A 539 18.59 -5.26 -9.00
N ASN A 540 18.50 -4.18 -9.77
CA ASN A 540 17.48 -3.16 -9.57
C ASN A 540 16.19 -3.62 -10.24
N SER A 541 15.16 -3.84 -9.45
CA SER A 541 13.82 -4.21 -9.91
C SER A 541 12.86 -3.04 -9.73
N MET A 542 12.06 -2.75 -10.75
CA MET A 542 11.05 -1.70 -10.71
C MET A 542 9.74 -2.22 -11.29
N THR A 543 8.65 -1.94 -10.59
CA THR A 543 7.33 -2.46 -10.87
C THR A 543 6.35 -1.28 -10.96
N ASP A 544 5.90 -0.99 -12.18
CA ASP A 544 4.98 0.10 -12.50
C ASP A 544 3.62 -0.44 -12.95
N TRP A 545 2.56 -0.04 -12.26
CA TRP A 545 1.20 -0.47 -12.52
C TRP A 545 0.28 0.73 -12.67
N GLN A 546 -0.42 0.79 -13.79
CA GLN A 546 -1.52 1.73 -13.97
C GLN A 546 -2.82 0.94 -14.11
N LEU A 547 -3.68 1.05 -13.10
CA LEU A 547 -4.94 0.33 -13.02
C LEU A 547 -6.11 1.27 -12.70
N GLN A 548 -7.23 1.07 -13.38
CA GLN A 548 -8.50 1.72 -13.10
C GLN A 548 -9.44 0.69 -12.48
N ILE A 549 -9.85 0.92 -11.24
CA ILE A 549 -10.82 0.11 -10.50
C ILE A 549 -12.21 0.69 -10.73
N ASP A 550 -13.14 -0.13 -11.20
CA ASP A 550 -14.57 0.18 -11.33
C ASP A 550 -15.36 -0.65 -10.31
N ILE A 551 -16.14 0.03 -9.47
CA ILE A 551 -16.99 -0.59 -8.46
C ILE A 551 -18.46 -0.30 -8.81
N ASP A 552 -19.19 -1.35 -9.20
CA ASP A 552 -20.63 -1.29 -9.49
C ASP A 552 -21.45 -1.24 -8.19
N ARG A 553 -22.22 -0.15 -8.03
CA ARG A 553 -23.04 0.13 -6.85
C ARG A 553 -24.47 -0.42 -6.95
N ARG A 554 -24.87 -1.00 -8.09
CA ARG A 554 -26.28 -1.36 -8.40
C ARG A 554 -26.76 -2.68 -7.77
N ARG A 555 -25.90 -3.41 -7.05
CA ARG A 555 -26.21 -4.66 -6.30
C ARG A 555 -26.72 -5.86 -7.10
N THR A 556 -26.65 -5.82 -8.42
CA THR A 556 -27.05 -6.96 -9.25
C THR A 556 -25.92 -7.99 -9.40
N ALA A 557 -24.69 -7.58 -9.12
CA ALA A 557 -23.49 -8.39 -9.24
C ALA A 557 -23.07 -8.99 -7.89
N SER A 558 -22.39 -10.14 -7.92
CA SER A 558 -21.70 -10.66 -6.73
C SER A 558 -20.57 -9.70 -6.32
N PRO A 559 -20.05 -9.72 -5.08
CA PRO A 559 -18.95 -8.82 -4.68
C PRO A 559 -17.73 -8.90 -5.61
N LEU A 560 -17.37 -10.09 -6.09
CA LEU A 560 -16.28 -10.28 -7.06
C LEU A 560 -16.60 -9.78 -8.47
N ASP A 561 -17.88 -9.75 -8.86
CA ASP A 561 -18.31 -9.24 -10.16
C ASP A 561 -18.58 -7.73 -10.15
N ALA A 562 -18.91 -7.18 -8.99
CA ALA A 562 -19.12 -5.77 -8.76
C ALA A 562 -17.80 -4.99 -8.75
N PHE A 563 -16.67 -5.67 -8.52
CA PHE A 563 -15.34 -5.10 -8.57
C PHE A 563 -14.66 -5.49 -9.89
N SER A 564 -14.41 -4.53 -10.76
CA SER A 564 -13.70 -4.73 -12.02
C SER A 564 -12.46 -3.86 -12.10
N VAL A 565 -11.46 -4.33 -12.83
CA VAL A 565 -10.22 -3.59 -13.05
C VAL A 565 -9.89 -3.53 -14.52
N THR A 566 -9.42 -2.39 -14.97
CA THR A 566 -8.82 -2.19 -16.28
C THR A 566 -7.36 -1.88 -16.06
N PHE A 567 -6.45 -2.63 -16.69
CA PHE A 567 -5.02 -2.38 -16.61
C PHE A 567 -4.57 -1.69 -17.88
N ASP A 568 -4.06 -0.46 -17.75
CA ASP A 568 -3.51 0.26 -18.90
C ASP A 568 -2.13 -0.31 -19.25
N GLN A 569 -1.30 -0.51 -18.24
CA GLN A 569 0.05 -1.03 -18.38
C GLN A 569 0.54 -1.64 -17.06
N ILE A 570 1.13 -2.85 -17.15
CA ILE A 570 1.94 -3.45 -16.09
C ILE A 570 3.35 -3.61 -16.66
N MET A 571 4.33 -2.98 -16.03
CA MET A 571 5.72 -3.03 -16.47
C MET A 571 6.61 -3.44 -15.32
N ASN A 572 7.32 -4.55 -15.50
CA ASN A 572 8.40 -4.98 -14.62
C ASN A 572 9.72 -4.74 -15.35
N ARG A 573 10.60 -3.94 -14.77
CA ARG A 573 11.92 -3.63 -15.32
C ARG A 573 13.00 -4.13 -14.38
N PHE A 574 14.01 -4.77 -14.96
CA PHE A 574 15.17 -5.34 -14.27
C PHE A 574 16.43 -4.75 -14.89
N THR A 575 17.25 -4.10 -14.07
CA THR A 575 18.52 -3.52 -14.53
C THR A 575 19.67 -3.83 -13.58
N THR A 576 20.79 -4.30 -14.11
CA THR A 576 22.08 -4.35 -13.41
C THR A 576 23.23 -4.06 -14.36
N ASN A 577 24.34 -3.57 -13.80
CA ASN A 577 25.62 -3.35 -14.48
C ASN A 577 26.71 -3.53 -13.43
N ASP A 578 26.80 -4.75 -12.92
CA ASP A 578 27.66 -5.09 -11.81
C ASP A 578 28.94 -5.73 -12.30
N SER A 579 30.06 -5.31 -11.71
CA SER A 579 31.34 -5.99 -11.91
C SER A 579 31.45 -7.17 -10.95
N VAL A 580 31.74 -8.35 -11.48
CA VAL A 580 31.94 -9.57 -10.68
C VAL A 580 33.39 -10.03 -10.78
N ASN A 581 33.91 -10.54 -9.66
CA ASN A 581 35.19 -11.25 -9.64
C ASN A 581 35.11 -12.46 -8.71
N PHE A 582 35.77 -13.54 -9.10
CA PHE A 582 35.90 -14.74 -8.28
C PHE A 582 37.06 -15.62 -8.77
N GLU A 583 37.51 -16.53 -7.92
CA GLU A 583 38.50 -17.54 -8.29
C GLU A 583 37.79 -18.83 -8.70
N ALA A 584 38.32 -19.51 -9.71
CA ALA A 584 37.81 -20.77 -10.23
C ALA A 584 38.97 -21.65 -10.70
N ASN A 585 38.66 -22.89 -11.06
CA ASN A 585 39.57 -23.80 -11.74
C ASN A 585 38.99 -24.13 -13.12
N VAL A 586 39.82 -24.13 -14.16
CA VAL A 586 39.52 -24.76 -15.46
C VAL A 586 40.31 -26.05 -15.53
N GLY A 587 39.65 -27.17 -15.22
CA GLY A 587 40.30 -28.45 -14.95
C GLY A 587 41.39 -28.28 -13.90
N PHE A 588 42.64 -28.52 -14.28
CA PHE A 588 43.79 -28.47 -13.37
C PHE A 588 44.45 -27.09 -13.25
N LEU A 589 43.91 -26.05 -13.88
CA LEU A 589 44.45 -24.70 -13.82
C LEU A 589 43.60 -23.79 -12.94
N GLY A 590 44.19 -23.20 -11.90
CA GLY A 590 43.57 -22.10 -11.16
C GLY A 590 43.51 -20.85 -12.04
N VAL A 591 42.34 -20.23 -12.10
CA VAL A 591 42.05 -19.03 -12.88
C VAL A 591 41.31 -18.00 -12.03
N SER A 592 41.61 -16.74 -12.27
CA SER A 592 40.80 -15.63 -11.79
C SER A 592 39.78 -15.26 -12.87
N VAL A 593 38.52 -15.11 -12.46
CA VAL A 593 37.42 -14.69 -13.31
C VAL A 593 37.08 -13.25 -13.00
N ASP A 594 37.06 -12.40 -14.02
CA ASP A 594 36.68 -10.99 -13.90
C ASP A 594 35.78 -10.56 -15.06
N GLY A 595 34.74 -9.78 -14.78
CA GLY A 595 33.80 -9.38 -15.82
C GLY A 595 32.67 -8.50 -15.35
N THR A 596 31.68 -8.33 -16.22
CA THR A 596 30.45 -7.58 -15.92
C THR A 596 29.22 -8.43 -16.20
N VAL A 597 28.23 -8.33 -15.32
CA VAL A 597 26.88 -8.84 -15.53
C VAL A 597 25.97 -7.64 -15.80
N ASN A 598 25.45 -7.59 -17.02
CA ASN A 598 24.55 -6.56 -17.50
C ASN A 598 23.17 -7.18 -17.73
N VAL A 599 22.16 -6.58 -17.11
CA VAL A 599 20.76 -6.89 -17.38
C VAL A 599 20.10 -5.58 -17.72
N ASP A 600 19.38 -5.52 -18.83
CA ASP A 600 18.39 -4.48 -19.10
C ASP A 600 17.20 -5.17 -19.74
N ALA A 601 16.31 -5.68 -18.89
CA ALA A 601 15.18 -6.48 -19.29
C ALA A 601 13.88 -5.81 -18.82
N THR A 602 12.89 -5.76 -19.71
CA THR A 602 11.57 -5.21 -19.43
C THR A 602 10.52 -6.22 -19.86
N LEU A 603 9.69 -6.63 -18.90
CA LEU A 603 8.51 -7.44 -19.15
C LEU A 603 7.27 -6.56 -19.02
N GLN A 604 6.58 -6.36 -20.14
CA GLN A 604 5.32 -5.65 -20.16
C GLN A 604 4.17 -6.65 -20.26
N HIS A 605 3.25 -6.61 -19.29
CA HIS A 605 2.00 -7.34 -19.37
C HIS A 605 0.89 -6.37 -19.76
N ARG A 606 0.07 -6.77 -20.73
CA ARG A 606 -1.21 -6.13 -21.01
C ARG A 606 -2.31 -7.11 -20.66
N ILE A 607 -3.34 -6.64 -19.97
CA ILE A 607 -4.46 -7.47 -19.52
C ILE A 607 -5.64 -7.23 -20.44
N ALA A 608 -6.19 -8.33 -20.98
CA ALA A 608 -7.29 -8.36 -21.92
C ALA A 608 -7.03 -7.49 -23.17
N GLN A 609 -8.06 -7.28 -24.01
CA GLN A 609 -7.93 -6.30 -25.08
C GLN A 609 -7.82 -4.90 -24.45
N ALA A 610 -6.96 -4.04 -24.98
CA ALA A 610 -6.70 -2.72 -24.41
C ALA A 610 -8.00 -1.96 -24.09
N GLY A 611 -8.18 -1.62 -22.80
CA GLY A 611 -9.38 -0.94 -22.28
C GLY A 611 -10.54 -1.85 -21.85
N GLU A 612 -10.40 -3.18 -21.90
CA GLU A 612 -11.40 -4.11 -21.37
C GLU A 612 -11.32 -4.19 -19.83
N ALA A 613 -12.45 -3.95 -19.16
CA ALA A 613 -12.57 -4.16 -17.72
C ALA A 613 -12.78 -5.65 -17.41
N VAL A 614 -11.97 -6.19 -16.49
CA VAL A 614 -12.01 -7.57 -16.04
C VAL A 614 -12.50 -7.62 -14.59
N SER A 615 -13.54 -8.39 -14.30
CA SER A 615 -14.02 -8.54 -12.92
C SER A 615 -13.01 -9.29 -12.04
N ALA A 616 -13.02 -9.03 -10.74
CA ALA A 616 -12.20 -9.77 -9.76
C ALA A 616 -12.50 -11.28 -9.82
N GLY A 617 -13.75 -11.67 -10.08
CA GLY A 617 -14.12 -13.07 -10.30
C GLY A 617 -13.39 -13.70 -11.48
N ARG A 618 -13.28 -12.97 -12.60
CA ARG A 618 -12.52 -13.41 -13.79
C ARG A 618 -11.01 -13.44 -13.52
N LEU A 619 -10.46 -12.44 -12.84
CA LEU A 619 -9.03 -12.43 -12.45
C LEU A 619 -8.60 -13.68 -11.69
N LEU A 620 -9.51 -14.29 -10.92
CA LEU A 620 -9.25 -15.49 -10.14
C LEU A 620 -9.53 -16.80 -10.89
N SER A 621 -10.43 -16.79 -11.87
CA SER A 621 -10.95 -18.02 -12.50
C SER A 621 -10.48 -18.23 -13.94
N ASP A 622 -10.25 -17.17 -14.70
CA ASP A 622 -9.75 -17.27 -16.07
C ASP A 622 -8.25 -17.65 -16.04
N SER A 623 -7.79 -18.33 -17.10
CA SER A 623 -6.37 -18.70 -17.25
C SER A 623 -5.49 -17.47 -17.52
N MET A 624 -4.22 -17.46 -17.09
CA MET A 624 -3.32 -16.35 -17.40
C MET A 624 -3.16 -16.14 -18.91
N ALA A 625 -3.02 -17.20 -19.70
CA ALA A 625 -2.92 -17.08 -21.16
C ALA A 625 -4.12 -16.39 -21.84
N SER A 626 -5.31 -16.43 -21.23
CA SER A 626 -6.49 -15.71 -21.73
C SER A 626 -6.62 -14.29 -21.19
N LEU A 627 -6.03 -14.02 -20.02
CA LEU A 627 -6.12 -12.73 -19.34
C LEU A 627 -4.99 -11.79 -19.73
N ILE A 628 -3.80 -12.29 -20.02
CA ILE A 628 -2.63 -11.46 -20.27
C ILE A 628 -2.00 -11.75 -21.63
N SER A 629 -1.52 -10.70 -22.28
CA SER A 629 -0.53 -10.78 -23.36
C SER A 629 0.78 -10.18 -22.85
N THR A 630 1.88 -10.91 -23.01
CA THR A 630 3.21 -10.50 -22.61
C THR A 630 4.00 -9.94 -23.80
N GLU A 631 4.66 -8.82 -23.59
CA GLU A 631 5.65 -8.25 -24.49
C GLU A 631 6.99 -8.22 -23.73
N THR A 632 7.96 -8.99 -24.21
CA THR A 632 9.31 -9.10 -23.65
C THR A 632 10.24 -8.18 -24.43
N LEU A 633 11.03 -7.38 -23.73
CA LEU A 633 12.05 -6.50 -24.32
C LEU A 633 13.33 -6.60 -23.50
N GLY A 634 14.47 -6.45 -24.17
CA GLY A 634 15.76 -6.33 -23.52
C GLY A 634 16.61 -7.58 -23.55
N ASP A 635 17.81 -7.44 -23.00
CA ASP A 635 18.91 -8.39 -23.13
C ASP A 635 19.53 -8.67 -21.76
N PHE A 636 20.09 -9.88 -21.63
CA PHE A 636 20.92 -10.29 -20.52
C PHE A 636 22.28 -10.63 -21.13
N ASP A 637 23.32 -9.92 -20.70
CA ASP A 637 24.69 -10.09 -21.17
C ASP A 637 25.59 -10.27 -19.95
N ALA A 638 26.19 -11.45 -19.83
CA ALA A 638 27.29 -11.67 -18.91
C ALA A 638 28.54 -11.89 -19.75
N SER A 639 29.55 -11.06 -19.50
CA SER A 639 30.86 -11.20 -20.12
C SER A 639 31.91 -11.39 -19.06
N LEU A 640 32.30 -12.66 -18.83
CA LEU A 640 33.29 -13.06 -17.83
C LEU A 640 34.58 -13.49 -18.51
N GLY A 641 35.66 -12.74 -18.30
CA GLY A 641 37.01 -13.07 -18.75
C GLY A 641 37.71 -14.03 -17.78
N LEU A 642 38.54 -14.92 -18.32
CA LEU A 642 39.33 -15.87 -17.54
C LEU A 642 40.82 -15.56 -17.68
N THR A 643 41.52 -15.47 -16.55
CA THR A 643 42.98 -15.28 -16.51
C THR A 643 43.63 -16.32 -15.60
N GLY A 644 44.48 -17.18 -16.16
CA GLY A 644 45.30 -18.13 -15.40
C GLY A 644 46.78 -17.78 -15.48
N THR A 645 47.57 -18.12 -14.46
CA THR A 645 49.04 -18.03 -14.55
C THR A 645 49.68 -19.33 -14.06
N ILE A 646 50.55 -19.91 -14.86
CA ILE A 646 51.29 -21.13 -14.54
C ILE A 646 52.74 -21.01 -15.03
N GLY A 647 53.72 -21.28 -14.16
CA GLY A 647 55.13 -21.21 -14.53
C GLY A 647 55.63 -19.86 -15.02
N GLY A 648 55.00 -18.76 -14.57
CA GLY A 648 55.27 -17.40 -15.05
C GLY A 648 54.73 -17.10 -16.45
N VAL A 649 53.99 -18.03 -17.06
CA VAL A 649 53.21 -17.80 -18.28
C VAL A 649 51.80 -17.42 -17.86
N THR A 650 51.39 -16.20 -18.20
CA THR A 650 50.00 -15.78 -18.05
C THR A 650 49.21 -16.25 -19.27
N LEU A 651 48.26 -17.14 -19.03
CA LEU A 651 47.26 -17.59 -20.00
C LEU A 651 46.08 -16.64 -19.87
N THR A 652 46.14 -15.58 -20.68
CA THR A 652 44.99 -14.72 -20.94
C THR A 652 44.40 -15.16 -22.26
N ASP A 653 43.13 -15.48 -22.28
CA ASP A 653 42.39 -15.48 -23.53
C ASP A 653 41.50 -14.24 -23.53
N GLY A 654 41.96 -13.18 -24.20
CA GLY A 654 41.23 -11.90 -24.31
C GLY A 654 39.90 -11.99 -25.08
N SER A 655 39.45 -13.22 -25.35
CA SER A 655 38.23 -13.57 -26.06
C SER A 655 37.48 -14.76 -25.45
N VAL A 656 37.98 -15.41 -24.38
CA VAL A 656 37.16 -16.38 -23.63
C VAL A 656 36.25 -15.59 -22.72
N VAL A 657 35.05 -15.40 -23.22
CA VAL A 657 33.92 -14.85 -22.50
C VAL A 657 33.07 -16.05 -22.13
N ILE A 658 32.79 -16.25 -20.84
CA ILE A 658 31.58 -17.01 -20.49
C ILE A 658 30.45 -16.10 -20.95
N ASP A 659 29.97 -16.36 -22.15
CA ASP A 659 28.99 -15.52 -22.84
C ASP A 659 27.63 -16.21 -22.74
N LEU A 660 26.60 -15.42 -22.50
CA LEU A 660 25.25 -15.86 -22.73
C LEU A 660 24.97 -15.63 -24.20
N ALA A 661 25.02 -16.71 -24.99
CA ALA A 661 24.58 -16.67 -26.37
C ALA A 661 23.15 -16.08 -26.41
N GLY A 662 23.01 -14.83 -26.87
CA GLY A 662 21.87 -13.94 -26.64
C GLY A 662 20.49 -14.53 -26.90
N GLY A 663 19.98 -15.30 -25.94
CA GLY A 663 18.65 -15.87 -25.92
C GLY A 663 17.67 -14.92 -25.22
N GLU A 664 16.38 -15.10 -25.47
CA GLU A 664 15.33 -14.30 -24.84
C GLU A 664 15.42 -14.40 -23.32
N VAL A 665 15.63 -13.25 -22.64
CA VAL A 665 15.91 -13.15 -21.19
C VAL A 665 14.87 -13.87 -20.34
N PHE A 666 13.63 -13.89 -20.81
CA PHE A 666 12.48 -14.42 -20.09
C PHE A 666 12.11 -15.85 -20.48
N ASP A 667 12.78 -16.50 -21.43
CA ASP A 667 12.45 -17.86 -21.85
C ASP A 667 13.02 -18.94 -20.92
N GLY A 668 13.87 -18.56 -19.96
CA GLY A 668 14.51 -19.49 -19.01
C GLY A 668 15.46 -20.50 -19.68
N GLN A 669 15.71 -20.38 -20.99
CA GLN A 669 16.57 -21.27 -21.77
C GLN A 669 17.97 -20.69 -22.01
N SER A 670 18.21 -19.43 -21.68
CA SER A 670 19.51 -18.79 -21.86
C SER A 670 20.49 -19.33 -20.81
N GLN A 671 21.34 -20.26 -21.22
CA GLN A 671 22.40 -20.82 -20.38
C GLN A 671 23.73 -20.16 -20.71
N LEU A 672 24.54 -19.91 -19.68
CA LEU A 672 25.94 -19.52 -19.87
C LEU A 672 26.62 -20.61 -20.70
N GLN A 673 27.17 -20.24 -21.84
CA GLN A 673 27.97 -21.15 -22.64
C GLN A 673 29.44 -20.82 -22.40
N LEU A 674 30.20 -21.82 -21.95
CA LEU A 674 31.64 -21.68 -21.89
C LEU A 674 32.21 -21.83 -23.30
N ALA A 675 32.46 -20.71 -23.98
CA ALA A 675 33.15 -20.71 -25.26
C ALA A 675 34.66 -20.62 -25.04
N LEU A 676 35.32 -21.75 -24.80
CA LEU A 676 36.78 -21.80 -24.77
C LEU A 676 37.32 -21.65 -26.20
N ILE A 677 37.97 -20.53 -26.49
CA ILE A 677 38.62 -20.33 -27.78
C ILE A 677 39.91 -21.16 -27.79
N PRO A 678 40.13 -22.02 -28.80
CA PRO A 678 41.27 -22.96 -28.80
C PRO A 678 42.67 -22.32 -28.81
N ALA A 679 42.78 -20.99 -28.92
CA ALA A 679 44.03 -20.28 -29.13
C ALA A 679 44.73 -19.82 -27.83
N GLY A 680 44.01 -19.72 -26.70
CA GLY A 680 44.54 -19.14 -25.45
C GLY A 680 45.21 -20.13 -24.47
N GLY A 681 45.31 -21.42 -24.80
CA GLY A 681 45.94 -22.44 -23.95
C GLY A 681 45.13 -22.89 -22.73
N LEU A 682 44.12 -22.13 -22.28
CA LEU A 682 43.23 -22.52 -21.18
C LEU A 682 42.48 -23.84 -21.46
N ALA A 683 42.02 -24.03 -22.70
CA ALA A 683 41.33 -25.25 -23.13
C ALA A 683 42.16 -26.52 -22.99
N ASP A 684 43.49 -26.41 -22.95
CA ASP A 684 44.36 -27.57 -22.77
C ASP A 684 44.29 -28.12 -21.34
N PHE A 685 43.89 -27.30 -20.36
CA PHE A 685 43.79 -27.71 -18.95
C PHE A 685 42.42 -28.30 -18.58
N ALA A 686 41.39 -28.10 -19.41
CA ALA A 686 40.02 -28.55 -19.13
C ALA A 686 39.89 -30.08 -19.01
N ASN A 687 40.81 -30.84 -19.64
CA ASN A 687 40.79 -32.30 -19.69
C ASN A 687 41.71 -32.98 -18.66
N LEU A 688 42.28 -32.23 -17.73
CA LEU A 688 43.07 -32.78 -16.63
C LEU A 688 42.46 -32.29 -15.33
N SER A 689 42.08 -33.19 -14.42
CA SER A 689 41.65 -32.85 -13.06
C SER A 689 42.79 -33.03 -12.04
N ALA A 690 42.60 -32.53 -10.82
CA ALA A 690 43.55 -32.75 -9.72
C ALA A 690 43.60 -34.24 -9.30
N GLU A 691 42.47 -34.94 -9.37
CA GLU A 691 42.34 -36.38 -9.10
C GLU A 691 43.09 -37.21 -10.13
N GLU A 692 42.94 -36.88 -11.42
CA GLU A 692 43.67 -37.54 -12.49
C GLU A 692 45.18 -37.30 -12.34
N MET A 693 45.59 -36.09 -11.99
CA MET A 693 46.98 -35.77 -11.69
C MET A 693 47.51 -36.58 -10.50
N ALA A 694 46.77 -36.63 -9.39
CA ALA A 694 47.15 -37.38 -8.20
C ALA A 694 47.26 -38.89 -8.48
N SER A 695 46.30 -39.44 -9.22
CA SER A 695 46.29 -40.83 -9.68
C SER A 695 47.49 -41.13 -10.58
N GLY A 696 47.78 -40.25 -11.54
CA GLY A 696 48.96 -40.38 -12.41
C GLY A 696 50.28 -40.37 -11.63
N ILE A 697 50.41 -39.50 -10.62
CA ILE A 697 51.58 -39.49 -9.73
C ILE A 697 51.65 -40.77 -8.88
N GLN A 698 50.51 -41.30 -8.43
CA GLN A 698 50.47 -42.57 -7.70
C GLN A 698 50.89 -43.75 -8.59
N GLN A 699 50.41 -43.79 -9.84
CA GLN A 699 50.80 -44.82 -10.81
C GLN A 699 52.31 -44.79 -11.08
N LEU A 700 52.90 -43.60 -11.15
CA LEU A 700 54.35 -43.44 -11.26
C LEU A 700 55.11 -44.08 -10.08
N ALA A 701 54.55 -44.08 -8.87
CA ALA A 701 55.13 -44.78 -7.74
C ALA A 701 55.21 -46.30 -7.98
N GLY A 702 54.15 -46.88 -8.55
CA GLY A 702 54.11 -48.28 -8.98
C GLY A 702 55.17 -48.59 -10.04
N TRP A 703 55.26 -47.78 -11.10
CA TRP A 703 56.28 -47.94 -12.13
C TRP A 703 57.71 -47.83 -11.60
N LEU A 704 57.95 -46.97 -10.60
CA LEU A 704 59.25 -46.89 -9.92
C LEU A 704 59.55 -48.17 -9.12
N GLY A 705 58.52 -48.81 -8.56
CA GLY A 705 58.58 -50.14 -7.95
C GLY A 705 58.96 -51.20 -8.98
N ASP A 706 58.20 -51.32 -10.06
CA ASP A 706 58.43 -52.28 -11.14
C ASP A 706 59.83 -52.11 -11.74
N PHE A 707 60.25 -50.86 -11.97
CA PHE A 707 61.60 -50.55 -12.43
C PHE A 707 62.66 -51.03 -11.44
N ALA A 708 62.47 -50.81 -10.14
CA ALA A 708 63.40 -51.29 -9.12
C ALA A 708 63.46 -52.82 -9.14
N GLU A 709 62.34 -53.51 -9.22
CA GLU A 709 62.31 -54.97 -9.29
C GLU A 709 63.01 -55.50 -10.55
N GLU A 710 62.70 -54.92 -11.72
CA GLU A 710 63.23 -55.37 -13.00
C GLU A 710 64.73 -55.07 -13.15
N LYS A 711 65.17 -53.87 -12.76
CA LYS A 711 66.54 -53.40 -13.00
C LYS A 711 67.47 -53.57 -11.79
N LEU A 712 66.92 -53.62 -10.57
CA LEU A 712 67.65 -53.80 -9.31
C LEU A 712 67.34 -55.16 -8.64
N GLY A 713 66.70 -56.10 -9.34
CA GLY A 713 66.49 -57.48 -8.87
C GLY A 713 67.76 -58.32 -8.71
N GLY A 714 68.95 -57.73 -8.83
CA GLY A 714 70.21 -58.40 -8.51
C GLY A 714 70.32 -58.67 -7.01
N ARG A 715 70.83 -59.85 -6.64
CA ARG A 715 71.14 -60.17 -5.24
C ARG A 715 72.33 -59.38 -4.75
N ILE A 716 72.29 -59.01 -3.48
CA ILE A 716 73.39 -58.34 -2.82
C ILE A 716 74.45 -59.38 -2.47
N PRO A 717 75.72 -59.16 -2.82
CA PRO A 717 76.78 -60.07 -2.41
C PRO A 717 76.74 -60.29 -0.90
N LEU A 718 76.73 -61.55 -0.48
CA LEU A 718 76.72 -61.98 0.93
C LEU A 718 75.36 -61.86 1.66
N ALA A 719 74.28 -61.55 0.94
CA ALA A 719 72.92 -61.56 1.45
C ALA A 719 72.02 -62.34 0.46
N GLU A 720 72.03 -63.67 0.53
CA GLU A 720 71.39 -64.53 -0.48
C GLU A 720 69.87 -64.29 -0.65
N SER A 721 69.22 -63.75 0.38
CA SER A 721 67.80 -63.42 0.42
C SER A 721 67.45 -61.96 0.08
N LEU A 722 68.43 -61.05 0.00
CA LEU A 722 68.19 -59.62 -0.24
C LEU A 722 68.59 -59.22 -1.66
N HIS A 723 67.66 -58.56 -2.36
CA HIS A 723 67.91 -57.91 -3.64
C HIS A 723 68.15 -56.40 -3.44
N TYR A 724 68.81 -55.75 -4.41
CA TYR A 724 68.97 -54.30 -4.36
C TYR A 724 67.61 -53.57 -4.38
N ALA A 725 66.61 -54.12 -5.07
CA ALA A 725 65.23 -53.63 -5.06
C ALA A 725 64.62 -53.59 -3.63
N ASP A 726 64.83 -54.65 -2.84
CA ASP A 726 64.32 -54.79 -1.46
C ASP A 726 64.89 -53.74 -0.51
N ILE A 727 66.08 -53.21 -0.82
CA ILE A 727 66.76 -52.17 -0.05
C ILE A 727 66.32 -50.78 -0.47
N VAL A 728 66.26 -50.53 -1.78
CA VAL A 728 66.02 -49.17 -2.31
C VAL A 728 64.56 -48.77 -2.12
N LYS A 729 63.60 -49.71 -2.22
CA LYS A 729 62.17 -49.48 -1.99
C LYS A 729 61.64 -48.20 -2.66
N LEU A 730 61.96 -48.00 -3.95
CA LEU A 730 61.65 -46.76 -4.68
C LEU A 730 60.17 -46.39 -4.56
N GLN A 731 59.28 -47.36 -4.76
CA GLN A 731 57.83 -47.17 -4.59
C GLN A 731 57.50 -46.64 -3.19
N SER A 732 57.87 -47.34 -2.12
CA SER A 732 57.52 -46.92 -0.75
C SER A 732 58.14 -45.56 -0.37
N VAL A 733 59.35 -45.27 -0.84
CA VAL A 733 59.98 -43.96 -0.61
C VAL A 733 59.21 -42.84 -1.32
N PHE A 734 58.80 -43.08 -2.58
CA PHE A 734 58.03 -42.12 -3.36
C PHE A 734 56.60 -41.95 -2.84
N GLU A 735 55.94 -43.05 -2.46
CA GLU A 735 54.62 -43.04 -1.83
C GLU A 735 54.65 -42.24 -0.53
N GLU A 736 55.65 -42.47 0.32
CA GLU A 736 55.75 -41.78 1.60
C GLU A 736 56.10 -40.30 1.43
N LEU A 737 57.02 -39.94 0.55
CA LEU A 737 57.49 -38.56 0.43
C LEU A 737 56.66 -37.69 -0.50
N VAL A 738 56.07 -38.27 -1.55
CA VAL A 738 55.33 -37.55 -2.59
C VAL A 738 53.84 -37.86 -2.49
N VAL A 739 53.42 -39.12 -2.69
CA VAL A 739 51.98 -39.47 -2.78
C VAL A 739 51.24 -39.16 -1.49
N SER A 740 51.85 -39.41 -0.32
CA SER A 740 51.22 -39.13 0.99
C SER A 740 50.95 -37.64 1.23
N LYS A 741 51.61 -36.75 0.47
CA LYS A 741 51.44 -35.30 0.53
C LYS A 741 50.36 -34.79 -0.43
N LEU A 742 49.97 -35.60 -1.40
CA LEU A 742 48.90 -35.28 -2.35
C LEU A 742 47.52 -35.42 -1.71
N VAL A 743 47.39 -36.27 -0.68
CA VAL A 743 46.15 -36.48 0.08
C VAL A 743 46.20 -35.66 1.37
N GLY A 744 45.22 -34.77 1.55
CA GLY A 744 45.01 -33.97 2.73
C GLY A 744 44.23 -34.69 3.84
N GLY A 745 43.62 -33.93 4.75
CA GLY A 745 42.69 -34.48 5.74
C GLY A 745 41.40 -34.98 5.08
N ASP A 746 40.75 -35.98 5.68
CA ASP A 746 39.46 -36.55 5.24
C ASP A 746 39.49 -37.24 3.85
N ASP A 747 40.63 -37.84 3.47
CA ASP A 747 40.84 -38.54 2.18
C ASP A 747 40.57 -37.68 0.93
N ARG A 748 40.59 -36.34 1.08
CA ARG A 748 40.51 -35.38 -0.03
C ARG A 748 41.90 -34.98 -0.49
N LEU A 749 42.06 -34.54 -1.74
CA LEU A 749 43.33 -34.01 -2.20
C LEU A 749 43.73 -32.73 -1.43
N ALA A 750 45.03 -32.55 -1.23
CA ALA A 750 45.61 -31.36 -0.61
C ALA A 750 45.67 -30.15 -1.57
N PHE A 751 45.30 -30.35 -2.84
CA PHE A 751 45.37 -29.36 -3.92
C PHE A 751 44.21 -29.60 -4.89
N SER A 752 43.78 -28.53 -5.56
CA SER A 752 42.72 -28.55 -6.57
C SER A 752 43.21 -28.11 -7.96
N ASN A 753 44.41 -27.52 -8.05
CA ASN A 753 45.00 -27.04 -9.28
C ASN A 753 46.54 -27.10 -9.25
N ALA A 754 47.17 -26.81 -10.40
CA ALA A 754 48.61 -26.87 -10.59
C ALA A 754 49.39 -25.87 -9.73
N GLN A 755 48.79 -24.70 -9.45
CA GLN A 755 49.40 -23.66 -8.61
C GLN A 755 49.44 -24.09 -7.15
N GLU A 756 48.36 -24.72 -6.67
CA GLU A 756 48.31 -25.30 -5.33
C GLU A 756 49.26 -26.48 -5.20
N LEU A 757 49.38 -27.34 -6.23
CA LEU A 757 50.35 -28.45 -6.25
C LEU A 757 51.79 -27.96 -6.10
N ASP A 758 52.18 -26.88 -6.81
CA ASP A 758 53.51 -26.26 -6.68
C ASP A 758 53.73 -25.62 -5.30
N ALA A 759 52.65 -25.15 -4.67
CA ALA A 759 52.69 -24.55 -3.35
C ALA A 759 52.68 -25.57 -2.19
N LEU A 760 52.45 -26.86 -2.45
CA LEU A 760 52.45 -27.89 -1.42
C LEU A 760 53.83 -28.04 -0.76
N ASP A 761 53.83 -28.09 0.58
CA ASP A 761 55.05 -28.34 1.35
C ASP A 761 55.32 -29.85 1.47
N PHE A 762 56.14 -30.36 0.56
CA PHE A 762 56.67 -31.73 0.59
C PHE A 762 57.84 -31.91 1.59
N GLY A 763 58.27 -30.82 2.26
CA GLY A 763 59.43 -30.78 3.15
C GLY A 763 60.77 -30.70 2.39
N PRO A 764 61.92 -30.66 3.10
CA PRO A 764 63.23 -30.53 2.47
C PRO A 764 63.70 -31.79 1.71
N SER A 765 62.94 -32.89 1.84
CA SER A 765 63.30 -34.21 1.32
C SER A 765 62.53 -34.59 0.08
N ALA A 766 61.55 -33.82 -0.36
CA ALA A 766 60.87 -34.05 -1.63
C ALA A 766 60.22 -32.78 -2.15
N GLY A 767 59.78 -32.81 -3.40
CA GLY A 767 59.01 -31.73 -3.99
C GLY A 767 58.54 -32.06 -5.39
N ILE A 768 57.34 -31.62 -5.70
CA ILE A 768 56.88 -31.36 -7.07
C ILE A 768 56.89 -29.84 -7.20
N SER A 769 57.69 -29.31 -8.12
CA SER A 769 57.90 -27.86 -8.20
C SER A 769 58.14 -27.38 -9.63
N ASN A 770 58.16 -26.07 -9.82
CA ASN A 770 58.44 -25.41 -11.09
C ASN A 770 57.51 -25.88 -12.22
N PRO A 771 56.18 -25.77 -12.06
CA PRO A 771 55.26 -26.04 -13.15
C PRO A 771 55.65 -25.15 -14.32
N ALA A 772 55.80 -25.72 -15.51
CA ALA A 772 56.12 -24.98 -16.72
C ALA A 772 55.28 -25.52 -17.87
N TYR A 773 54.46 -24.65 -18.46
CA TYR A 773 53.61 -24.98 -19.59
C TYR A 773 54.20 -24.42 -20.89
N ASP A 774 54.40 -25.31 -21.86
CA ASP A 774 54.81 -24.95 -23.22
C ASP A 774 53.58 -24.98 -24.14
N ALA A 775 53.09 -23.80 -24.54
CA ALA A 775 51.91 -23.66 -25.39
C ALA A 775 52.10 -24.22 -26.81
N ALA A 776 53.35 -24.34 -27.30
CA ALA A 776 53.61 -24.86 -28.64
C ALA A 776 53.52 -26.39 -28.67
N THR A 777 54.01 -27.05 -27.62
CA THR A 777 53.94 -28.53 -27.49
C THR A 777 52.75 -28.99 -26.67
N LYS A 778 52.03 -28.05 -26.04
CA LYS A 778 50.93 -28.29 -25.09
C LYS A 778 51.34 -29.23 -23.96
N THR A 779 52.56 -29.05 -23.44
CA THR A 779 53.12 -29.91 -22.39
C THR A 779 53.23 -29.14 -21.08
N LEU A 780 52.63 -29.67 -20.02
CA LEU A 780 52.81 -29.20 -18.66
C LEU A 780 53.92 -30.03 -17.99
N THR A 781 54.96 -29.37 -17.49
CA THR A 781 56.10 -30.05 -16.88
C THR A 781 56.28 -29.67 -15.42
N PHE A 782 56.74 -30.62 -14.61
CA PHE A 782 57.10 -30.44 -13.21
C PHE A 782 58.49 -31.03 -12.96
N ASP A 783 59.29 -30.36 -12.14
CA ASP A 783 60.50 -30.96 -11.57
C ASP A 783 60.10 -31.76 -10.32
N VAL A 784 60.40 -33.06 -10.33
CA VAL A 784 60.14 -33.97 -9.22
C VAL A 784 61.47 -34.36 -8.59
N GLU A 785 61.61 -34.12 -7.29
CA GLU A 785 62.79 -34.48 -6.50
C GLU A 785 62.38 -35.21 -5.22
N PHE A 786 63.15 -36.22 -4.83
CA PHE A 786 63.02 -36.86 -3.52
C PHE A 786 64.37 -37.40 -3.05
N ASN A 787 64.59 -37.30 -1.74
CA ASN A 787 65.81 -37.68 -1.05
C ASN A 787 65.45 -38.28 0.32
N LYS A 788 65.68 -39.60 0.45
CA LYS A 788 65.47 -40.31 1.71
C LYS A 788 66.62 -41.23 2.05
N ALA A 789 67.10 -41.11 3.29
CA ALA A 789 67.89 -42.16 3.91
C ALA A 789 66.95 -43.29 4.35
N VAL A 790 67.07 -44.46 3.73
CA VAL A 790 66.30 -45.65 4.10
C VAL A 790 67.11 -46.43 5.14
N SER A 791 66.49 -46.74 6.27
CA SER A 791 67.07 -47.65 7.25
C SER A 791 66.65 -49.07 6.89
N ILE A 792 67.62 -49.94 6.66
CA ILE A 792 67.34 -51.38 6.56
C ILE A 792 67.00 -51.87 7.97
N GLY A 793 66.02 -52.76 8.08
CA GLY A 793 65.58 -53.29 9.37
C GLY A 793 66.75 -53.95 10.12
N LYS A 794 66.78 -53.76 11.45
CA LYS A 794 67.67 -54.53 12.33
C LYS A 794 67.15 -55.97 12.40
N GLY A 795 67.54 -56.82 11.46
CA GLY A 795 67.08 -58.21 11.44
C GLY A 795 67.39 -59.00 10.18
N ASP A 796 67.88 -58.37 9.12
CA ASP A 796 68.30 -59.11 7.93
C ASP A 796 69.71 -59.68 8.18
N ASP A 797 69.75 -60.88 8.76
CA ASP A 797 70.98 -61.61 9.04
C ASP A 797 71.77 -61.81 7.73
N LEU A 798 72.97 -61.24 7.65
CA LEU A 798 73.93 -61.60 6.61
C LEU A 798 74.44 -63.02 6.90
N GLU A 799 73.88 -64.01 6.19
CA GLU A 799 74.36 -65.37 6.27
C GLU A 799 75.61 -65.55 5.41
N PHE A 800 76.78 -65.59 6.06
CA PHE A 800 78.03 -65.95 5.40
C PHE A 800 78.15 -67.47 5.21
N ASN A 801 77.52 -68.02 4.18
CA ASN A 801 77.70 -69.42 3.79
C ASN A 801 78.89 -69.58 2.84
N PHE A 802 80.11 -69.61 3.38
CA PHE A 802 81.29 -69.99 2.59
C PHE A 802 81.74 -71.40 2.94
N GLY A 803 81.68 -72.32 1.98
CA GLY A 803 82.37 -73.60 2.07
C GLY A 803 83.88 -73.42 1.85
N VAL A 804 84.67 -73.36 2.92
CA VAL A 804 86.14 -73.39 2.83
C VAL A 804 86.62 -74.84 2.97
N GLY A 805 86.64 -75.57 1.85
CA GLY A 805 87.06 -76.99 1.80
C GLY A 805 86.04 -77.95 2.42
N ASP A 806 86.50 -79.05 3.03
CA ASP A 806 85.66 -80.13 3.62
C ASP A 806 85.01 -79.78 4.97
N PHE A 807 85.04 -78.51 5.41
CA PHE A 807 84.41 -78.09 6.66
C PHE A 807 82.93 -77.73 6.44
N VAL A 808 82.03 -78.58 6.93
CA VAL A 808 80.58 -78.31 7.01
C VAL A 808 80.29 -77.63 8.36
N GLY A 809 79.76 -76.39 8.34
CA GLY A 809 79.08 -75.79 9.50
C GLY A 809 79.76 -74.62 10.23
N PHE A 810 80.27 -73.59 9.52
CA PHE A 810 80.55 -72.29 10.14
C PHE A 810 79.40 -71.32 9.88
N THR A 811 78.62 -71.01 10.91
CA THR A 811 77.65 -69.91 10.89
C THR A 811 78.24 -68.74 11.69
N THR A 812 78.58 -67.64 11.03
CA THR A 812 78.95 -66.38 11.71
C THR A 812 77.80 -65.40 11.58
N GLN A 813 77.22 -64.97 12.70
CA GLN A 813 76.24 -63.89 12.74
C GLN A 813 76.97 -62.56 12.94
N GLY A 814 76.71 -61.59 12.07
CA GLY A 814 77.24 -60.23 12.17
C GLY A 814 76.18 -59.22 11.77
N GLU A 815 76.08 -58.13 12.52
CA GLU A 815 75.18 -57.01 12.16
C GLU A 815 75.96 -56.02 11.29
N VAL A 816 75.46 -55.77 10.08
CA VAL A 816 75.94 -54.68 9.22
C VAL A 816 74.77 -53.70 9.05
N THR A 817 74.93 -52.48 9.56
CA THR A 817 73.96 -51.41 9.31
C THR A 817 74.33 -50.72 8.00
N LEU A 818 73.46 -50.83 7.00
CA LEU A 818 73.51 -50.02 5.78
C LEU A 818 72.41 -48.96 5.85
N THR A 819 72.75 -47.73 5.53
CA THR A 819 71.80 -46.61 5.41
C THR A 819 71.88 -46.08 3.98
N PRO A 820 71.34 -46.83 3.00
CA PRO A 820 71.25 -46.33 1.63
C PRO A 820 70.50 -45.00 1.60
N THR A 821 70.98 -44.06 0.80
CA THR A 821 70.24 -42.84 0.49
C THR A 821 69.70 -42.98 -0.93
N VAL A 822 68.39 -42.86 -1.08
CA VAL A 822 67.70 -42.87 -2.35
C VAL A 822 67.48 -41.43 -2.75
N ASN A 823 68.10 -41.02 -3.86
CA ASN A 823 67.93 -39.71 -4.46
C ASN A 823 67.34 -39.90 -5.86
N GLY A 824 66.15 -39.36 -6.09
CA GLY A 824 65.53 -39.30 -7.40
C GLY A 824 65.32 -37.86 -7.81
N ARG A 825 65.70 -37.53 -9.04
CA ARG A 825 65.36 -36.26 -9.68
C ARG A 825 65.02 -36.51 -11.14
N PHE A 826 63.81 -36.15 -11.54
CA PHE A 826 63.36 -36.24 -12.93
C PHE A 826 62.40 -35.10 -13.25
N ARG A 827 62.08 -34.95 -14.53
CA ARG A 827 61.06 -34.01 -14.99
C ARG A 827 59.86 -34.82 -15.47
N LEU A 828 58.72 -34.63 -14.80
CA LEU A 828 57.44 -35.16 -15.25
C LEU A 828 56.92 -34.23 -16.34
N GLY A 829 56.56 -34.77 -17.50
CA GLY A 829 55.91 -34.02 -18.57
C GLY A 829 54.57 -34.65 -18.88
N ILE A 830 53.52 -33.85 -18.86
CA ILE A 830 52.15 -34.24 -19.14
C ILE A 830 51.77 -33.59 -20.45
N ASP A 831 51.37 -34.42 -21.41
CA ASP A 831 50.81 -33.96 -22.66
C ASP A 831 49.36 -33.56 -22.41
N MET A 832 49.07 -32.27 -22.52
CA MET A 832 47.74 -31.70 -22.26
C MET A 832 46.83 -31.79 -23.48
N ARG A 833 47.30 -32.41 -24.57
CA ARG A 833 46.48 -32.69 -25.74
C ARG A 833 45.47 -33.79 -25.39
N PRO A 834 44.26 -33.77 -25.97
CA PRO A 834 43.32 -34.88 -25.83
C PRO A 834 43.99 -36.23 -26.14
N LEU A 835 43.58 -37.29 -25.45
CA LEU A 835 44.07 -38.64 -25.75
C LEU A 835 43.88 -38.94 -27.25
N GLY A 836 44.95 -39.37 -27.92
CA GLY A 836 44.96 -39.60 -29.37
C GLY A 836 45.32 -38.38 -30.23
N ALA A 837 45.56 -37.20 -29.66
CA ALA A 837 46.07 -36.04 -30.38
C ALA A 837 47.61 -36.00 -30.35
N GLY A 838 48.27 -36.09 -31.52
CA GLY A 838 49.73 -35.98 -31.65
C GLY A 838 50.30 -36.72 -32.88
N ASP A 839 51.63 -36.77 -32.99
CA ASP A 839 52.33 -37.42 -34.12
C ASP A 839 52.15 -38.96 -34.15
N ALA A 840 51.64 -39.53 -33.05
CA ALA A 840 51.26 -40.93 -32.90
C ALA A 840 49.77 -41.08 -32.61
N ALA A 841 48.92 -40.26 -33.26
CA ALA A 841 47.47 -40.32 -33.11
C ALA A 841 46.92 -41.72 -33.41
N THR A 842 46.71 -42.52 -32.36
CA THR A 842 45.91 -43.73 -32.44
C THR A 842 44.47 -43.27 -32.56
N THR A 843 43.83 -43.49 -33.71
CA THR A 843 42.38 -43.32 -33.81
C THR A 843 41.73 -44.29 -32.83
N ILE A 844 41.21 -43.75 -31.74
CA ILE A 844 40.44 -44.53 -30.76
C ILE A 844 39.08 -44.81 -31.41
N SER A 845 38.65 -46.06 -31.35
CA SER A 845 37.39 -46.56 -31.89
C SER A 845 36.93 -47.74 -31.03
N GLY A 846 35.73 -48.26 -31.28
CA GLY A 846 35.23 -49.45 -30.58
C GLY A 846 36.19 -50.63 -30.63
N THR A 847 36.87 -50.83 -31.76
CA THR A 847 37.85 -51.91 -31.96
C THR A 847 39.25 -51.64 -31.39
N THR A 848 39.45 -50.51 -30.71
CA THR A 848 40.75 -50.19 -30.11
C THR A 848 40.96 -51.07 -28.89
N THR A 849 42.02 -51.88 -28.92
CA THR A 849 42.27 -52.86 -27.85
C THR A 849 42.66 -52.18 -26.54
N LEU A 850 42.26 -52.77 -25.41
CA LEU A 850 42.61 -52.25 -24.08
C LEU A 850 44.13 -52.20 -23.89
N ALA A 851 44.84 -53.20 -24.40
CA ALA A 851 46.30 -53.21 -24.42
C ALA A 851 46.92 -52.06 -25.23
N ALA A 852 46.28 -51.62 -26.33
CA ALA A 852 46.75 -50.46 -27.10
C ALA A 852 46.52 -49.13 -26.37
N LEU A 853 45.58 -49.10 -25.43
CA LEU A 853 45.34 -47.99 -24.50
C LEU A 853 46.18 -48.11 -23.22
N GLY A 854 46.96 -49.19 -23.06
CA GLY A 854 47.72 -49.46 -21.84
C GLY A 854 46.87 -49.84 -20.63
N ILE A 855 45.62 -50.28 -20.86
CA ILE A 855 44.69 -50.70 -19.81
C ILE A 855 44.89 -52.21 -19.57
N GLU A 856 45.22 -52.56 -18.32
CA GLU A 856 45.26 -53.94 -17.85
C GLU A 856 44.03 -54.20 -16.97
N THR A 857 43.31 -55.31 -17.21
CA THR A 857 42.16 -55.72 -16.38
C THR A 857 42.65 -56.61 -15.25
N ALA A 858 42.12 -56.42 -14.04
CA ALA A 858 42.48 -57.22 -12.88
C ALA A 858 41.35 -58.17 -12.50
N PRO A 859 41.64 -59.36 -11.94
CA PRO A 859 40.60 -60.30 -11.57
C PRO A 859 39.57 -59.71 -10.58
N GLY A 860 38.30 -59.63 -10.95
CA GLY A 860 37.20 -59.14 -10.11
C GLY A 860 36.32 -58.07 -10.75
N SER A 861 35.49 -57.41 -9.94
CA SER A 861 34.72 -56.25 -10.41
C SER A 861 35.66 -55.06 -10.63
N ASP A 862 35.70 -54.52 -11.85
CA ASP A 862 36.54 -53.36 -12.20
C ASP A 862 35.81 -52.02 -12.01
N VAL A 863 34.48 -51.99 -12.11
CA VAL A 863 33.70 -50.74 -11.95
C VAL A 863 32.41 -51.00 -11.19
N ARG A 864 32.06 -50.10 -10.28
CA ARG A 864 30.78 -50.03 -9.59
C ARG A 864 30.02 -48.77 -10.02
N ILE A 865 28.79 -48.94 -10.48
CA ILE A 865 27.93 -47.86 -10.99
C ILE A 865 26.68 -47.76 -10.12
N SER A 866 26.34 -46.55 -9.69
CA SER A 866 25.07 -46.22 -9.03
C SER A 866 24.25 -45.28 -9.90
N LEU A 867 22.98 -45.60 -10.11
CA LEU A 867 22.04 -44.83 -10.95
C LEU A 867 21.15 -43.90 -10.10
N ARG A 868 20.48 -42.94 -10.75
CA ARG A 868 19.59 -41.95 -10.11
C ARG A 868 18.33 -42.56 -9.51
N ASP A 869 17.95 -43.77 -9.93
CA ASP A 869 16.89 -44.56 -9.29
C ASP A 869 17.34 -45.27 -7.99
N GLY A 870 18.62 -45.11 -7.62
CA GLY A 870 19.24 -45.70 -6.44
C GLY A 870 19.74 -47.14 -6.65
N SER A 871 19.60 -47.71 -7.85
CA SER A 871 20.16 -49.01 -8.18
C SER A 871 21.68 -48.96 -8.29
N VAL A 872 22.34 -50.08 -7.97
CA VAL A 872 23.80 -50.20 -7.99
C VAL A 872 24.17 -51.53 -8.62
N PHE A 873 25.14 -51.52 -9.52
CA PHE A 873 25.67 -52.73 -10.16
C PHE A 873 27.19 -52.64 -10.32
N GLU A 874 27.81 -53.82 -10.43
CA GLU A 874 29.26 -53.96 -10.61
C GLU A 874 29.52 -54.62 -11.97
N VAL A 875 30.62 -54.21 -12.60
CA VAL A 875 31.00 -54.61 -13.96
C VAL A 875 32.42 -55.16 -13.93
N ASP A 876 32.56 -56.35 -14.50
CA ASP A 876 33.81 -57.08 -14.61
C ASP A 876 34.27 -57.05 -16.08
N PHE A 877 35.43 -56.45 -16.31
CA PHE A 877 36.11 -56.33 -17.60
C PHE A 877 37.11 -57.45 -17.85
N ASP A 878 37.21 -58.47 -17.00
CA ASP A 878 38.08 -59.63 -17.21
C ASP A 878 37.84 -60.27 -18.57
N GLY A 879 38.89 -60.24 -19.40
CA GLY A 879 38.87 -60.79 -20.75
C GLY A 879 38.14 -59.93 -21.78
N ALA A 880 37.86 -58.65 -21.48
CA ALA A 880 37.54 -57.66 -22.51
C ALA A 880 38.78 -57.40 -23.39
N VAL A 881 38.60 -57.41 -24.71
CA VAL A 881 39.71 -57.27 -25.66
C VAL A 881 39.86 -55.82 -26.11
N ASP A 882 38.74 -55.13 -26.33
CA ASP A 882 38.65 -53.77 -26.87
C ASP A 882 37.53 -52.95 -26.20
N LEU A 883 37.34 -51.70 -26.65
CA LEU A 883 36.34 -50.79 -26.10
C LEU A 883 34.89 -51.22 -26.41
N ASP A 884 34.64 -51.88 -27.54
CA ASP A 884 33.32 -52.45 -27.85
C ASP A 884 32.95 -53.56 -26.86
N ASP A 885 33.92 -54.39 -26.46
CA ASP A 885 33.73 -55.38 -25.40
C ASP A 885 33.40 -54.71 -24.05
N VAL A 886 34.08 -53.60 -23.71
CA VAL A 886 33.82 -52.83 -22.49
C VAL A 886 32.42 -52.21 -22.49
N ILE A 887 32.03 -51.55 -23.58
CA ILE A 887 30.69 -50.99 -23.79
C ILE A 887 29.64 -52.08 -23.62
N THR A 888 29.83 -53.21 -24.31
CA THR A 888 28.91 -54.35 -24.26
C THR A 888 28.77 -54.89 -22.83
N ARG A 889 29.85 -54.95 -22.05
CA ARG A 889 29.82 -55.42 -20.66
C ARG A 889 29.10 -54.45 -19.72
N LEU A 890 29.33 -53.14 -19.88
CA LEU A 890 28.63 -52.10 -19.12
C LEU A 890 27.11 -52.16 -19.37
N GLU A 891 26.70 -52.23 -20.64
CA GLU A 891 25.29 -52.30 -21.01
C GLU A 891 24.64 -53.61 -20.54
N ASN A 892 25.34 -54.75 -20.61
CA ASN A 892 24.82 -56.04 -20.15
C ASN A 892 24.70 -56.14 -18.62
N ALA A 893 25.58 -55.48 -17.88
CA ALA A 893 25.52 -55.44 -16.42
C ALA A 893 24.46 -54.46 -15.90
N SER A 894 24.04 -53.51 -16.74
CA SER A 894 23.05 -52.50 -16.40
C SER A 894 21.66 -53.09 -16.08
N PRO A 895 20.95 -52.57 -15.06
CA PRO A 895 19.55 -52.90 -14.81
C PRO A 895 18.68 -52.68 -16.06
N THR A 896 17.67 -53.52 -16.24
CA THR A 896 16.73 -53.37 -17.36
C THR A 896 15.56 -52.47 -16.96
N LEU A 897 15.30 -51.43 -17.76
CA LEU A 897 14.13 -50.56 -17.62
C LEU A 897 12.82 -51.31 -17.96
N ALA A 898 11.67 -50.73 -17.59
CA ALA A 898 10.35 -51.34 -17.82
C ALA A 898 10.04 -51.59 -19.32
N ASN A 899 10.70 -50.87 -20.22
CA ASN A 899 10.59 -51.02 -21.68
C ASN A 899 11.51 -52.11 -22.26
N GLY A 900 12.36 -52.75 -21.44
CA GLY A 900 13.29 -53.80 -21.85
C GLY A 900 14.67 -53.31 -22.30
N SER A 901 14.97 -52.00 -22.29
CA SER A 901 16.32 -51.48 -22.57
C SER A 901 17.20 -51.45 -21.32
N ALA A 902 18.52 -51.38 -21.50
CA ALA A 902 19.43 -51.07 -20.40
C ALA A 902 19.13 -49.68 -19.80
N ALA A 903 19.29 -49.55 -18.48
CA ALA A 903 19.17 -48.29 -17.76
C ALA A 903 20.38 -47.38 -17.98
N LEU A 904 21.53 -47.96 -18.34
CA LEU A 904 22.74 -47.24 -18.72
C LEU A 904 22.97 -47.39 -20.23
N ASP A 905 23.08 -46.26 -20.93
CA ASP A 905 23.52 -46.20 -22.32
C ASP A 905 24.99 -45.83 -22.37
N VAL A 906 25.79 -46.55 -23.16
CA VAL A 906 27.23 -46.29 -23.24
C VAL A 906 27.63 -46.11 -24.70
N SER A 907 28.33 -45.02 -24.97
CA SER A 907 28.85 -44.72 -26.31
C SER A 907 30.24 -44.13 -26.24
N LEU A 908 30.94 -44.07 -27.38
CA LEU A 908 32.19 -43.32 -27.48
C LEU A 908 31.87 -41.83 -27.57
N ARG A 909 32.50 -41.03 -26.70
CA ARG A 909 32.40 -39.57 -26.72
C ARG A 909 33.40 -39.01 -27.71
N ASP A 910 32.92 -38.35 -28.74
CA ASP A 910 33.76 -37.64 -29.71
C ASP A 910 33.74 -36.14 -29.46
N GLU A 911 34.91 -35.52 -29.35
CA GLU A 911 35.08 -34.07 -29.33
C GLU A 911 36.00 -33.65 -30.45
N ASN A 912 35.53 -32.73 -31.30
CA ASN A 912 36.31 -32.25 -32.44
C ASN A 912 36.84 -33.37 -33.36
N SER A 913 36.04 -34.44 -33.55
CA SER A 913 36.41 -35.65 -34.32
C SER A 913 37.52 -36.50 -33.70
N ILE A 914 37.75 -36.37 -32.40
CA ILE A 914 38.66 -37.22 -31.61
C ILE A 914 37.83 -37.91 -30.54
N THR A 915 37.89 -39.22 -30.47
CA THR A 915 37.26 -39.97 -29.37
C THR A 915 38.04 -39.69 -28.08
N VAL A 916 37.39 -39.04 -27.13
CA VAL A 916 37.98 -38.59 -25.85
C VAL A 916 37.63 -39.49 -24.67
N GLY A 917 36.66 -40.42 -24.81
CA GLY A 917 36.31 -41.35 -23.75
C GLY A 917 35.01 -42.11 -23.99
N LEU A 918 34.44 -42.65 -22.91
CA LEU A 918 33.10 -43.23 -22.88
C LEU A 918 32.09 -42.22 -22.33
N GLN A 919 30.99 -42.01 -23.02
CA GLN A 919 29.83 -41.27 -22.52
C GLN A 919 28.82 -42.26 -21.94
N LEU A 920 28.55 -42.13 -20.65
CA LEU A 920 27.57 -42.92 -19.92
C LEU A 920 26.33 -42.04 -19.70
N THR A 921 25.17 -42.49 -20.17
CA THR A 921 23.90 -41.79 -19.95
C THR A 921 22.99 -42.66 -19.10
N ASP A 922 22.67 -42.17 -17.90
CA ASP A 922 21.65 -42.77 -17.04
C ASP A 922 20.26 -42.45 -17.58
N ARG A 923 19.49 -43.50 -17.87
CA ARG A 923 18.11 -43.45 -18.36
C ARG A 923 17.10 -43.89 -17.30
N SER A 924 17.54 -44.12 -16.05
CA SER A 924 16.65 -44.47 -14.95
C SER A 924 15.75 -43.30 -14.55
N GLU A 925 14.69 -43.59 -13.79
CA GLU A 925 13.87 -42.56 -13.16
C GLU A 925 14.70 -41.81 -12.11
N ASP A 926 14.61 -40.48 -12.09
CA ASP A 926 15.33 -39.67 -11.11
C ASP A 926 14.60 -39.69 -9.76
N THR A 927 15.15 -40.43 -8.80
CA THR A 927 14.63 -40.50 -7.42
C THR A 927 15.37 -39.58 -6.46
N GLY A 928 16.27 -38.73 -6.98
CA GLY A 928 17.16 -37.88 -6.19
C GLY A 928 18.42 -38.56 -5.67
N SER A 929 18.76 -39.77 -6.17
CA SER A 929 20.06 -40.41 -5.89
C SER A 929 21.12 -39.89 -6.86
N GLU A 930 22.37 -39.79 -6.41
CA GLU A 930 23.49 -39.33 -7.24
C GLU A 930 23.93 -40.41 -8.24
N PHE A 931 24.10 -40.04 -9.51
CA PHE A 931 24.75 -40.90 -10.50
C PHE A 931 26.25 -40.95 -10.24
N THR A 932 26.79 -42.12 -9.91
CA THR A 932 28.21 -42.28 -9.57
C THR A 932 28.84 -43.47 -10.29
N VAL A 933 30.08 -43.31 -10.71
CA VAL A 933 30.93 -44.37 -11.30
C VAL A 933 32.19 -44.45 -10.45
N ARG A 934 32.52 -45.63 -9.95
CA ARG A 934 33.73 -45.89 -9.15
C ARG A 934 34.49 -47.05 -9.77
N ALA A 935 35.68 -46.77 -10.28
CA ALA A 935 36.64 -47.80 -10.68
C ALA A 935 37.38 -48.36 -9.46
#